data_AF-A0A7I8ERD1-F1
#
_entry.id   AF-A0A7I8ERD1-F1
#
_cell.length_a   1.000
_cell.length_b   1.000
_cell.length_c   1.000
_cell.angle_alpha   90.00
_cell.angle_beta   90.00
_cell.angle_gamma   90.00
#
_symmetry.space_group_name_H-M   'P 1'
#
loop_
_entity.id
_entity.type
_entity.pdbx_description
1 polymer ?
#
loop_
_entity_poly.entity_id
_entity_poly.type
_entity_poly.pdbx_seq_one_letter_code
_entity_poly.pdbx_strand_id
1 'polypeptide(L)'
;MEEKLPEGWVLVKIDDLAEIIGGSTPSRTEKDYFGGDIIWLTPTEIPKETVSYITTSREKLTREGFNASGVRWIPEGSVLLTSRASIGYVGIAGTQLTTNQGFASFVIFGGFNSKYFAWWIKSQKNALESLAGGTTFKEISKTVLKEILVPIAPVPEQRRIVAAIEQQFTRLDDAVDSLKKAQAKVKQYRASLLKSAVEGELTREWRTINPASETGEQLLKRILEERRARWEEAELAKMQEKGITPIDDKWKLRYKEPQEPDVEKLPELPEGWCWATVEQICDQIVDCLHSTPKFTENGFLCVDTNCIKPGKIILEKARYVDQDTFFERNRRMRPKKDDVIFSREGALLGIAVRISENMDFCLGQRMMAFRLHQSINAKYYENILNSIIFRTQYQSKITGTASPHLNIEDIRNFAIPLASLQEQYSIVLEIERNLSVADIQEENIEKSLKRADHERQSILHEAFAGRLVPQDLEDEPASILLERIREERKRREEAEKAVKVSRRGSRMSDSRGRQNKQTANGKGKIGLYDRLLEKQPLSPEELFRQAGLNADDQHESVEAFYEELSLYEAAGGIKDSKVDSTVLLEAVALSDEALARIEGEKESIELTVQTYEKDEEEELEGQETYIHDDEQGDNTVNQSTLWDM
;
A
#
# COMPACT_ATOMS: atom_id res chain seq x y z
N MET A 1 31.77 -12.26 11.24
CA MET A 1 32.26 -11.58 12.45
C MET A 1 31.02 -10.97 13.09
N GLU A 2 30.69 -11.37 14.32
CA GLU A 2 29.67 -10.65 15.08
C GLU A 2 30.22 -9.24 15.30
N GLU A 3 29.57 -8.23 14.70
CA GLU A 3 29.94 -6.84 14.94
C GLU A 3 29.71 -6.55 16.42
N LYS A 4 30.78 -6.15 17.10
CA LYS A 4 30.72 -5.73 18.50
C LYS A 4 29.85 -4.46 18.57
N LEU A 5 28.83 -4.47 19.42
CA LEU A 5 27.98 -3.30 19.65
C LEU A 5 28.81 -2.12 20.17
N PRO A 6 28.37 -0.87 19.92
CA PRO A 6 28.96 0.31 20.54
C PRO A 6 28.91 0.25 22.06
N GLU A 7 29.79 1.03 22.69
CA GLU A 7 29.76 1.22 24.15
C GLU A 7 28.44 1.87 24.57
N GLY A 8 27.87 1.43 25.70
CA GLY A 8 26.56 1.89 26.17
C GLY A 8 25.34 1.21 25.53
N TRP A 9 25.52 0.43 24.47
CA TRP A 9 24.44 -0.33 23.82
C TRP A 9 24.22 -1.72 24.44
N VAL A 10 22.99 -2.22 24.35
CA VAL A 10 22.63 -3.58 24.80
C VAL A 10 21.76 -4.30 23.77
N LEU A 11 21.93 -5.63 23.65
CA LEU A 11 21.01 -6.49 22.90
C LEU A 11 19.97 -7.07 23.86
N VAL A 12 18.69 -6.90 23.54
CA VAL A 12 17.58 -7.42 24.36
C VAL A 12 16.51 -8.05 23.50
N LYS A 13 15.66 -8.89 24.08
CA LYS A 13 14.54 -9.48 23.34
C LYS A 13 13.41 -8.47 23.17
N ILE A 14 12.62 -8.59 22.10
CA ILE A 14 11.39 -7.79 21.96
C ILE A 14 10.46 -7.99 23.16
N ASP A 15 10.41 -9.20 23.75
CA ASP A 15 9.59 -9.49 24.94
C ASP A 15 9.99 -8.68 26.17
N ASP A 16 11.23 -8.20 26.24
CA ASP A 16 11.70 -7.30 27.31
C ASP A 16 11.26 -5.84 27.08
N LEU A 17 10.82 -5.49 25.86
CA LEU A 17 10.55 -4.11 25.43
C LEU A 17 9.08 -3.80 25.18
N ALA A 18 8.29 -4.80 24.82
CA ALA A 18 6.91 -4.57 24.43
C ALA A 18 6.00 -5.77 24.65
N GLU A 19 4.74 -5.49 24.96
CA GLU A 19 3.66 -6.48 24.87
C GLU A 19 3.17 -6.60 23.43
N ILE A 20 3.07 -7.84 22.91
CA ILE A 20 2.57 -8.09 21.55
C ILE A 20 1.05 -8.37 21.55
N ILE A 21 0.29 -7.36 21.15
CA ILE A 21 -1.14 -7.45 20.88
C ILE A 21 -1.35 -7.86 19.42
N GLY A 22 -2.19 -8.87 19.20
CA GLY A 22 -2.64 -9.26 17.85
C GLY A 22 -4.06 -8.75 17.62
N GLY A 23 -4.40 -8.47 16.37
CA GLY A 23 -5.74 -8.01 16.00
C GLY A 23 -6.71 -9.14 15.65
N SER A 24 -7.94 -8.75 15.29
CA SER A 24 -9.03 -9.66 14.94
C SER A 24 -9.96 -9.03 13.90
N THR A 25 -10.68 -9.83 13.12
CA THR A 25 -11.73 -9.36 12.20
C THR A 25 -13.09 -9.77 12.74
N PRO A 26 -13.99 -8.80 13.03
CA PRO A 26 -15.40 -9.08 13.29
C PRO A 26 -16.06 -9.77 12.08
N SER A 27 -17.18 -10.48 12.29
CA SER A 27 -17.83 -11.19 11.19
C SER A 27 -18.23 -10.22 10.08
N ARG A 28 -17.75 -10.46 8.85
CA ARG A 28 -18.10 -9.64 7.68
C ARG A 28 -19.51 -9.89 7.15
N THR A 29 -20.21 -10.91 7.64
CA THR A 29 -21.62 -11.14 7.31
C THR A 29 -22.53 -10.14 8.04
N GLU A 30 -22.13 -9.70 9.23
CA GLU A 30 -22.88 -8.76 10.05
C GLU A 30 -22.46 -7.33 9.70
N LYS A 31 -23.26 -6.67 8.86
CA LYS A 31 -22.94 -5.32 8.37
C LYS A 31 -22.93 -4.28 9.48
N ASP A 32 -23.74 -4.48 10.52
CA ASP A 32 -23.90 -3.55 11.65
C ASP A 32 -22.65 -3.47 12.55
N TYR A 33 -21.67 -4.36 12.35
CA TYR A 33 -20.39 -4.29 13.03
C TYR A 33 -19.46 -3.20 12.48
N PHE A 34 -19.75 -2.67 11.30
CA PHE A 34 -18.91 -1.71 10.58
C PHE A 34 -19.62 -0.37 10.38
N GLY A 35 -18.84 0.69 10.17
CA GLY A 35 -19.36 2.04 9.92
C GLY A 35 -19.57 2.91 11.17
N GLY A 36 -19.02 2.49 12.32
CA GLY A 36 -18.98 3.32 13.53
C GLY A 36 -17.74 4.22 13.61
N ASP A 37 -17.32 4.55 14.83
CA ASP A 37 -16.22 5.50 15.08
C ASP A 37 -14.91 4.84 15.54
N ILE A 38 -14.92 3.55 15.83
CA ILE A 38 -13.74 2.83 16.33
C ILE A 38 -12.79 2.55 15.17
N ILE A 39 -11.59 3.14 15.22
CA ILE A 39 -10.56 2.95 14.20
C ILE A 39 -10.15 1.48 14.15
N TRP A 40 -10.22 0.88 12.96
CA TRP A 40 -9.88 -0.53 12.73
C TRP A 40 -9.03 -0.69 11.47
N LEU A 41 -7.74 -0.95 11.67
CA LEU A 41 -6.75 -0.95 10.62
C LEU A 41 -6.59 -2.29 9.90
N THR A 42 -6.35 -2.21 8.61
CA THR A 42 -5.90 -3.31 7.76
C THR A 42 -4.47 -3.09 7.23
N PRO A 43 -3.69 -4.14 6.90
CA PRO A 43 -2.31 -4.00 6.43
C PRO A 43 -2.13 -3.12 5.19
N THR A 44 -3.20 -2.98 4.38
CA THR A 44 -3.18 -2.16 3.16
C THR A 44 -3.14 -0.66 3.41
N GLU A 45 -3.32 -0.25 4.67
CA GLU A 45 -3.36 1.15 5.10
C GLU A 45 -2.03 1.62 5.70
N ILE A 46 -1.09 0.70 5.93
CA ILE A 46 0.24 1.07 6.43
C ILE A 46 1.14 1.48 5.26
N PRO A 47 1.80 2.65 5.34
CA PRO A 47 2.76 3.07 4.32
C PRO A 47 3.90 2.07 4.18
N LYS A 48 4.26 1.76 2.93
CA LYS A 48 5.29 0.76 2.62
C LYS A 48 6.70 1.27 2.90
N GLU A 49 6.96 2.53 2.56
CA GLU A 49 8.33 3.08 2.48
C GLU A 49 8.74 3.91 3.70
N THR A 50 7.78 4.36 4.52
CA THR A 50 8.06 5.22 5.69
C THR A 50 7.43 4.66 6.96
N VAL A 51 7.81 5.22 8.10
CA VAL A 51 7.13 5.04 9.40
C VAL A 51 6.29 6.27 9.64
N SER A 52 4.98 6.10 9.81
CA SER A 52 4.03 7.21 10.03
C SER A 52 3.15 6.97 11.26
N TYR A 53 2.72 8.06 11.88
CA TYR A 53 1.66 8.03 12.87
C TYR A 53 0.30 7.82 12.18
N ILE A 54 -0.43 6.81 12.62
CA ILE A 54 -1.73 6.43 12.09
C ILE A 54 -2.82 6.92 13.04
N THR A 55 -3.65 7.84 12.57
CA THR A 55 -4.71 8.48 13.37
C THR A 55 -6.12 8.14 12.91
N THR A 56 -6.26 7.40 11.81
CA THR A 56 -7.56 7.00 11.25
C THR A 56 -7.43 5.76 10.37
N SER A 57 -8.56 5.14 10.03
CA SER A 57 -8.69 4.02 9.10
C SER A 57 -9.79 4.30 8.05
N ARG A 58 -9.74 3.59 6.93
CA ARG A 58 -10.75 3.62 5.85
C ARG A 58 -12.07 2.99 6.28
N GLU A 59 -11.98 1.89 7.01
CA GLU A 59 -13.13 1.17 7.58
C GLU A 59 -13.05 1.27 9.10
N LYS A 60 -14.19 1.42 9.77
CA LYS A 60 -14.29 1.58 11.22
C LYS A 60 -15.30 0.61 11.79
N LEU A 61 -15.19 0.30 13.08
CA LEU A 61 -16.11 -0.58 13.80
C LEU A 61 -17.13 0.22 14.60
N THR A 62 -18.32 -0.36 14.74
CA THR A 62 -19.29 0.04 15.76
C THR A 62 -18.88 -0.54 17.12
N ARG A 63 -19.48 -0.02 18.20
CA ARG A 63 -19.28 -0.56 19.55
C ARG A 63 -19.71 -2.03 19.65
N GLU A 64 -20.77 -2.40 18.93
CA GLU A 64 -21.23 -3.77 18.83
C GLU A 64 -20.18 -4.66 18.15
N GLY A 65 -19.64 -4.25 17.00
CA GLY A 65 -18.59 -4.99 16.29
C GLY A 65 -17.31 -5.18 17.11
N PHE A 66 -16.95 -4.18 17.91
CA PHE A 66 -15.84 -4.28 18.87
C PHE A 66 -16.12 -5.33 19.95
N ASN A 67 -17.29 -5.26 20.61
CA ASN A 67 -17.66 -6.15 21.71
C ASN A 67 -17.92 -7.60 21.25
N ALA A 68 -18.42 -7.78 20.04
CA ALA A 68 -18.77 -9.09 19.47
C ALA A 68 -17.56 -9.85 18.88
N SER A 69 -16.34 -9.28 18.95
CA SER A 69 -15.15 -9.85 18.34
C SER A 69 -13.96 -9.90 19.31
N GLY A 70 -12.90 -10.63 18.93
CA GLY A 70 -11.64 -10.68 19.69
C GLY A 70 -10.74 -9.46 19.49
N VAL A 71 -11.29 -8.33 19.02
CA VAL A 71 -10.53 -7.09 18.78
C VAL A 71 -10.08 -6.50 20.11
N ARG A 72 -8.89 -5.90 20.13
CA ARG A 72 -8.33 -5.28 21.34
C ARG A 72 -7.90 -3.86 21.05
N TRP A 73 -8.05 -3.02 22.07
CA TRP A 73 -7.49 -1.67 22.07
C TRP A 73 -5.97 -1.72 22.01
N ILE A 74 -5.41 -0.88 21.16
CA ILE A 74 -3.99 -0.62 21.04
C ILE A 74 -3.79 0.84 21.43
N PRO A 75 -3.02 1.12 22.50
CA PRO A 75 -2.81 2.47 22.96
C PRO A 75 -1.98 3.29 21.96
N GLU A 76 -2.13 4.61 22.03
CA GLU A 76 -1.29 5.55 21.31
C GLU A 76 0.20 5.30 21.62
N GLY A 77 1.06 5.54 20.63
CA GLY A 77 2.50 5.30 20.71
C GLY A 77 2.91 3.85 20.45
N SER A 78 1.97 2.91 20.34
CA SER A 78 2.28 1.51 19.98
C SER A 78 2.84 1.38 18.57
N VAL A 79 3.80 0.50 18.36
CA VAL A 79 4.35 0.21 17.02
C VAL A 79 3.54 -0.88 16.35
N LEU A 80 3.07 -0.64 15.13
CA LEU A 80 2.20 -1.54 14.37
C LEU A 80 3.03 -2.24 13.30
N LEU A 81 3.12 -3.57 13.30
CA LEU A 81 3.79 -4.36 12.28
C LEU A 81 2.77 -5.21 11.52
N THR A 82 2.83 -5.17 10.20
CA THR A 82 2.10 -6.13 9.37
C THR A 82 2.76 -7.50 9.47
N SER A 83 2.05 -8.48 10.04
CA SER A 83 2.53 -9.84 10.28
C SER A 83 2.08 -10.84 9.23
N ARG A 84 1.06 -10.49 8.41
CA ARG A 84 0.47 -11.34 7.37
C ARG A 84 0.11 -10.50 6.13
N ALA A 85 0.19 -11.10 4.94
CA ALA A 85 -0.22 -10.49 3.67
C ALA A 85 0.47 -9.14 3.37
N SER A 86 1.81 -9.20 3.23
CA SER A 86 2.81 -8.11 3.16
C SER A 86 3.50 -7.88 4.50
N ILE A 87 4.55 -8.65 4.78
CA ILE A 87 5.27 -8.63 6.06
C ILE A 87 6.25 -7.44 6.09
N GLY A 88 6.36 -6.78 7.24
CA GLY A 88 7.42 -5.80 7.48
C GLY A 88 7.07 -4.35 7.16
N TYR A 89 5.79 -4.02 6.93
CA TYR A 89 5.34 -2.63 6.94
C TYR A 89 5.10 -2.20 8.39
N VAL A 90 5.51 -0.97 8.70
CA VAL A 90 5.54 -0.48 10.08
C VAL A 90 4.87 0.89 10.18
N GLY A 91 3.96 1.02 11.14
CA GLY A 91 3.35 2.29 11.54
C GLY A 91 3.46 2.52 13.04
N ILE A 92 3.04 3.69 13.51
CA ILE A 92 2.91 4.00 14.93
C ILE A 92 1.45 4.40 15.17
N ALA A 93 0.81 3.90 16.21
CA ALA A 93 -0.51 4.37 16.61
C ALA A 93 -0.43 5.83 17.05
N GLY A 94 -1.01 6.76 16.28
CA GLY A 94 -1.07 8.18 16.62
C GLY A 94 -2.29 8.55 17.46
N THR A 95 -3.15 7.57 17.75
CA THR A 95 -4.28 7.63 18.67
C THR A 95 -4.61 6.22 19.12
N GLN A 96 -5.48 6.06 20.11
CA GLN A 96 -5.99 4.75 20.48
C GLN A 96 -6.79 4.14 19.31
N LEU A 97 -6.44 2.90 18.92
CA LEU A 97 -7.03 2.26 17.75
C LEU A 97 -7.09 0.74 17.89
N THR A 98 -7.60 0.07 16.87
CA THR A 98 -7.66 -1.40 16.79
C THR A 98 -7.14 -1.89 15.44
N THR A 99 -6.80 -3.18 15.35
CA THR A 99 -6.24 -3.78 14.13
C THR A 99 -6.93 -5.09 13.78
N ASN A 100 -6.85 -5.47 12.50
CA ASN A 100 -7.22 -6.80 12.06
C ASN A 100 -6.15 -7.86 12.38
N GLN A 101 -6.43 -9.13 12.10
CA GLN A 101 -5.53 -10.27 12.36
C GLN A 101 -4.20 -10.22 11.58
N GLY A 102 -4.05 -9.30 10.62
CA GLY A 102 -2.82 -9.14 9.85
C GLY A 102 -1.72 -8.34 10.56
N PHE A 103 -1.93 -7.99 11.84
CA PHE A 103 -0.99 -7.20 12.63
C PHE A 103 -0.42 -7.95 13.84
N ALA A 104 0.83 -7.64 14.14
CA ALA A 104 1.42 -7.71 15.46
C ALA A 104 1.69 -6.27 15.92
N SER A 105 1.02 -5.84 16.99
CA SER A 105 1.14 -4.50 17.55
C SER A 105 1.94 -4.56 18.85
N PHE A 106 2.97 -3.74 18.96
CA PHE A 106 3.89 -3.69 20.09
C PHE A 106 3.52 -2.51 20.98
N VAL A 107 2.98 -2.82 22.16
CA VAL A 107 2.74 -1.84 23.21
C VAL A 107 4.06 -1.66 23.97
N ILE A 108 4.72 -0.54 23.72
CA ILE A 108 6.08 -0.26 24.21
C ILE A 108 6.07 0.03 25.71
N PHE A 109 7.02 -0.54 26.45
CA PHE A 109 7.20 -0.28 27.88
C PHE A 109 7.94 1.05 28.15
N GLY A 110 7.80 1.60 29.36
CA GLY A 110 8.12 3.00 29.65
C GLY A 110 9.55 3.42 29.33
N GLY A 111 9.67 4.60 28.70
CA GLY A 111 10.95 5.25 28.39
C GLY A 111 11.61 4.81 27.07
N PHE A 112 11.18 3.71 26.44
CA PHE A 112 11.72 3.29 25.14
C PHE A 112 11.08 4.05 23.97
N ASN A 113 11.90 4.54 23.04
CA ASN A 113 11.42 5.36 21.93
C ASN A 113 10.74 4.49 20.86
N SER A 114 9.41 4.59 20.76
CA SER A 114 8.62 3.86 19.75
C SER A 114 9.08 4.10 18.31
N LYS A 115 9.56 5.30 17.99
CA LYS A 115 10.01 5.64 16.64
C LYS A 115 11.36 5.02 16.30
N TYR A 116 12.27 4.98 17.27
CA TYR A 116 13.52 4.21 17.17
C TYR A 116 13.21 2.73 16.90
N PHE A 117 12.31 2.15 17.70
CA PHE A 117 11.90 0.76 17.53
C PHE A 117 11.21 0.49 16.18
N ALA A 118 10.35 1.40 15.74
CA ALA A 118 9.66 1.30 14.46
C ALA A 118 10.66 1.30 13.28
N TRP A 119 11.64 2.19 13.29
CA TRP A 119 12.70 2.20 12.27
C TRP A 119 13.56 0.94 12.34
N TRP A 120 13.84 0.44 13.54
CA TRP A 120 14.58 -0.81 13.71
C TRP A 120 13.82 -1.98 13.13
N ILE A 121 12.55 -2.20 13.51
CA ILE A 121 11.71 -3.28 12.94
C ILE A 121 11.65 -3.16 11.42
N LYS A 122 11.51 -1.94 10.88
CA LYS A 122 11.47 -1.71 9.44
C LYS A 122 12.76 -2.16 8.75
N SER A 123 13.92 -1.93 9.36
CA SER A 123 15.20 -2.42 8.86
C SER A 123 15.30 -3.95 8.82
N GLN A 124 14.51 -4.64 9.64
CA GLN A 124 14.49 -6.11 9.74
C GLN A 124 13.56 -6.78 8.73
N LYS A 125 12.97 -6.05 7.76
CA LYS A 125 11.99 -6.59 6.80
C LYS A 125 12.40 -7.93 6.18
N ASN A 126 13.60 -8.01 5.61
CA ASN A 126 14.08 -9.25 4.96
C ASN A 126 14.26 -10.41 5.97
N ALA A 127 14.73 -10.11 7.18
CA ALA A 127 14.85 -11.09 8.24
C ALA A 127 13.46 -11.60 8.67
N LEU A 128 12.49 -10.70 8.88
CA LEU A 128 11.10 -11.04 9.22
C LEU A 128 10.44 -11.89 8.13
N GLU A 129 10.66 -11.58 6.85
CA GLU A 129 10.15 -12.37 5.72
C GLU A 129 10.77 -13.78 5.64
N SER A 130 12.02 -13.95 6.05
CA SER A 130 12.70 -15.24 6.10
C SER A 130 12.23 -16.12 7.26
N LEU A 131 11.83 -15.49 8.37
CA LEU A 131 11.28 -16.15 9.56
C LEU A 131 9.80 -16.50 9.42
N ALA A 132 9.13 -15.98 8.39
CA ALA A 132 7.72 -16.21 8.16
C ALA A 132 7.45 -17.64 7.69
N GLY A 133 6.52 -18.33 8.36
CA GLY A 133 6.08 -19.68 8.00
C GLY A 133 4.89 -19.68 7.03
N GLY A 134 4.68 -20.81 6.34
CA GLY A 134 3.55 -21.04 5.44
C GLY A 134 3.88 -20.94 3.95
N THR A 135 3.31 -21.85 3.15
CA THR A 135 3.55 -21.93 1.69
C THR A 135 2.59 -21.05 0.89
N THR A 136 1.33 -20.91 1.32
CA THR A 136 0.28 -20.12 0.63
C THR A 136 0.10 -18.72 1.24
N PHE A 137 0.16 -18.59 2.57
CA PHE A 137 0.11 -17.31 3.27
C PHE A 137 1.26 -17.25 4.27
N LYS A 138 2.27 -16.44 3.96
CA LYS A 138 3.37 -16.19 4.88
C LYS A 138 2.88 -15.39 6.08
N GLU A 139 3.23 -15.84 7.27
CA GLU A 139 2.94 -15.15 8.52
C GLU A 139 4.07 -15.34 9.55
N ILE A 140 4.32 -14.30 10.34
CA ILE A 140 5.23 -14.37 11.49
C ILE A 140 4.44 -14.50 12.79
N SER A 141 4.78 -15.51 13.60
CA SER A 141 4.09 -15.77 14.87
C SER A 141 4.59 -14.86 15.97
N LYS A 142 3.73 -14.60 16.98
CA LYS A 142 4.10 -13.81 18.16
C LYS A 142 5.26 -14.42 18.94
N THR A 143 5.32 -15.75 19.02
CA THR A 143 6.40 -16.46 19.71
C THR A 143 7.74 -16.21 19.04
N VAL A 144 7.79 -16.20 17.71
CA VAL A 144 9.01 -15.87 16.97
C VAL A 144 9.39 -14.41 17.18
N LEU A 145 8.42 -13.48 17.10
CA LEU A 145 8.67 -12.05 17.30
C LEU A 145 9.26 -11.74 18.68
N LYS A 146 8.77 -12.38 19.75
CA LYS A 146 9.27 -12.19 21.12
C LYS A 146 10.77 -12.46 21.27
N GLU A 147 11.29 -13.43 20.52
CA GLU A 147 12.68 -13.89 20.64
C GLU A 147 13.68 -13.06 19.81
N ILE A 148 13.21 -12.14 18.96
CA ILE A 148 14.11 -11.33 18.14
C ILE A 148 14.90 -10.37 19.03
N LEU A 149 16.21 -10.29 18.80
CA LEU A 149 17.11 -9.40 19.53
C LEU A 149 17.15 -8.02 18.90
N VAL A 150 16.96 -6.99 19.74
CA VAL A 150 16.94 -5.58 19.41
C VAL A 150 18.20 -4.92 20.00
N PRO A 151 19.03 -4.24 19.20
CA PRO A 151 20.10 -3.40 19.70
C PRO A 151 19.51 -2.07 20.19
N ILE A 152 19.70 -1.76 21.47
CA ILE A 152 19.21 -0.55 22.11
C ILE A 152 20.38 0.38 22.40
N ALA A 153 20.29 1.59 21.88
CA ALA A 153 21.15 2.73 22.19
C ALA A 153 20.66 3.48 23.45
N PRO A 154 21.51 4.26 24.13
CA PRO A 154 21.08 5.28 25.09
C PRO A 154 19.91 6.13 24.59
N VAL A 155 18.99 6.54 25.49
CA VAL A 155 17.77 7.30 25.10
C VAL A 155 18.08 8.60 24.34
N PRO A 156 19.08 9.43 24.74
CA PRO A 156 19.45 10.61 23.96
C PRO A 156 19.93 10.23 22.55
N GLU A 157 20.76 9.19 22.43
CA GLU A 157 21.23 8.68 21.14
C GLU A 157 20.10 8.14 20.27
N GLN A 158 19.12 7.42 20.83
CA GLN A 158 17.93 6.97 20.09
C GLN A 158 17.25 8.14 19.37
N ARG A 159 17.11 9.30 20.05
CA ARG A 159 16.53 10.52 19.46
C ARG A 159 17.42 11.08 18.35
N ARG A 160 18.73 11.11 18.54
CA ARG A 160 19.70 11.55 17.51
C ARG A 160 19.65 10.65 16.27
N ILE A 161 19.61 9.33 16.46
CA ILE A 161 19.48 8.34 15.39
C ILE A 161 18.20 8.55 14.59
N VAL A 162 17.05 8.65 15.28
CA VAL A 162 15.76 8.89 14.63
C VAL A 162 15.79 10.17 13.81
N ALA A 163 16.28 11.28 14.39
CA ALA A 163 16.37 12.56 13.68
C ALA A 163 17.27 12.45 12.43
N ALA A 164 18.40 11.76 12.53
CA ALA A 164 19.32 11.55 11.41
C ALA A 164 18.70 10.69 10.30
N ILE A 165 18.02 9.58 10.64
CA ILE A 165 17.31 8.74 9.67
C ILE A 165 16.30 9.58 8.89
N GLU A 166 15.44 10.31 9.61
CA GLU A 166 14.37 11.09 8.99
C GLU A 166 14.92 12.19 8.10
N GLN A 167 15.95 12.92 8.55
CA GLN A 167 16.60 13.94 7.75
C GLN A 167 17.15 13.36 6.44
N GLN A 168 17.84 12.23 6.48
CA GLN A 168 18.36 11.60 5.26
C GLN A 168 17.24 11.06 4.37
N PHE A 169 16.18 10.49 4.96
CA PHE A 169 15.07 9.93 4.20
C PHE A 169 14.26 11.00 3.49
N THR A 170 14.02 12.15 4.13
CA THR A 170 13.41 13.32 3.47
C THR A 170 14.24 13.76 2.26
N ARG A 171 15.57 13.86 2.39
CA ARG A 171 16.46 14.21 1.27
C ARG A 171 16.39 13.19 0.14
N LEU A 172 16.32 11.90 0.48
CA LEU A 172 16.16 10.82 -0.51
C LEU A 172 14.79 10.85 -1.18
N ASP A 173 13.72 11.15 -0.45
CA ASP A 173 12.36 11.31 -1.00
C ASP A 173 12.33 12.44 -2.04
N ASP A 174 12.88 13.61 -1.71
CA ASP A 174 12.98 14.75 -2.63
C ASP A 174 13.79 14.43 -3.90
N ALA A 175 14.88 13.68 -3.75
CA ALA A 175 15.70 13.23 -4.86
C ALA A 175 14.95 12.23 -5.76
N VAL A 176 14.27 11.25 -5.17
CA VAL A 176 13.44 10.26 -5.89
C VAL A 176 12.31 10.95 -6.64
N ASP A 177 11.64 11.92 -6.03
CA ASP A 177 10.57 12.68 -6.67
C ASP A 177 11.08 13.54 -7.82
N SER A 178 12.26 14.14 -7.67
CA SER A 178 12.94 14.86 -8.75
C SER A 178 13.31 13.95 -9.92
N LEU A 179 13.80 12.73 -9.63
CA LEU A 179 14.10 11.71 -10.63
C LEU A 179 12.83 11.23 -11.37
N LYS A 180 11.72 11.01 -10.65
CA LYS A 180 10.43 10.65 -11.27
C LYS A 180 9.90 11.76 -12.18
N LYS A 181 10.02 13.02 -11.76
CA LYS A 181 9.67 14.19 -12.59
C LYS A 181 10.54 14.25 -13.85
N ALA A 182 11.86 14.02 -13.72
CA ALA A 182 12.76 13.95 -14.87
C ALA A 182 12.37 12.82 -15.84
N GLN A 183 12.04 11.63 -15.32
CA GLN A 183 11.59 10.51 -16.13
C GLN A 183 10.31 10.85 -16.93
N ALA A 184 9.35 11.54 -16.30
CA ALA A 184 8.15 12.00 -16.99
C ALA A 184 8.47 13.01 -18.11
N LYS A 185 9.40 13.94 -17.87
CA LYS A 185 9.87 14.89 -18.88
C LYS A 185 10.55 14.20 -20.07
N VAL A 186 11.37 13.17 -19.82
CA VAL A 186 11.98 12.38 -20.90
C VAL A 186 10.91 11.74 -21.78
N LYS A 187 9.87 11.14 -21.20
CA LYS A 187 8.75 10.58 -21.97
C LYS A 187 8.01 11.63 -22.80
N GLN A 188 7.77 12.82 -22.25
CA GLN A 188 7.17 13.94 -22.98
C GLN A 188 8.06 14.43 -24.12
N TYR A 189 9.37 14.54 -23.89
CA TYR A 189 10.34 14.90 -24.91
C TYR A 189 10.33 13.92 -26.09
N ARG A 190 10.33 12.60 -25.84
CA ARG A 190 10.21 11.59 -26.91
C ARG A 190 8.95 11.80 -27.74
N ALA A 191 7.80 11.97 -27.08
CA ALA A 191 6.53 12.17 -27.77
C ALA A 191 6.53 13.46 -28.61
N SER A 192 7.09 14.55 -28.07
CA SER A 192 7.23 15.82 -28.79
C SER A 192 8.17 15.71 -29.99
N LEU A 193 9.32 15.04 -29.83
CA LEU A 193 10.28 14.83 -30.90
C LEU A 193 9.67 14.00 -32.04
N LEU A 194 8.99 12.89 -31.70
CA LEU A 194 8.32 12.07 -32.69
C LEU A 194 7.20 12.85 -33.40
N LYS A 195 6.43 13.68 -32.68
CA LYS A 195 5.44 14.59 -33.28
C LYS A 195 6.10 15.54 -34.29
N SER A 196 7.17 16.24 -33.89
CA SER A 196 7.91 17.12 -34.79
C SER A 196 8.50 16.39 -35.99
N ALA A 197 8.91 15.13 -35.84
CA ALA A 197 9.39 14.33 -36.96
C ALA A 197 8.29 14.01 -37.97
N VAL A 198 7.10 13.62 -37.52
CA VAL A 198 5.99 13.22 -38.41
C VAL A 198 5.21 14.40 -39.00
N GLU A 199 5.33 15.58 -38.41
CA GLU A 199 4.83 16.86 -38.98
C GLU A 199 5.89 17.51 -39.90
N GLY A 200 7.07 16.91 -40.03
CA GLY A 200 8.19 17.40 -40.82
C GLY A 200 8.95 18.59 -40.21
N GLU A 201 8.54 19.08 -39.05
CA GLU A 201 9.20 20.19 -38.34
C GLU A 201 10.66 19.91 -38.00
N LEU A 202 10.99 18.65 -37.69
CA LEU A 202 12.34 18.24 -37.30
C LEU A 202 13.38 18.47 -38.42
N THR A 203 12.98 18.35 -39.69
CA THR A 203 13.86 18.49 -40.87
C THR A 203 13.59 19.76 -41.66
N ARG A 204 12.93 20.76 -41.07
CA ARG A 204 12.57 22.01 -41.76
C ARG A 204 13.78 22.71 -42.39
N GLU A 205 14.85 22.89 -41.63
CA GLU A 205 16.08 23.52 -42.14
C GLU A 205 16.76 22.66 -43.21
N TRP A 206 16.79 21.34 -42.99
CA TRP A 206 17.37 20.39 -43.94
C TRP A 206 16.71 20.48 -45.32
N ARG A 207 15.37 20.64 -45.38
CA ARG A 207 14.62 20.81 -46.64
C ARG A 207 15.01 22.05 -47.43
N THR A 208 15.42 23.13 -46.78
CA THR A 208 15.85 24.36 -47.47
C THR A 208 17.17 24.17 -48.23
N ILE A 209 18.03 23.27 -47.73
CA ILE A 209 19.35 22.99 -48.30
C ILE A 209 19.29 21.81 -49.27
N ASN A 210 18.34 20.90 -49.08
CA ASN A 210 18.19 19.65 -49.84
C ASN A 210 16.78 19.58 -50.46
N PRO A 211 16.50 20.34 -51.54
CA PRO A 211 15.21 20.24 -52.22
C PRO A 211 15.02 18.81 -52.74
N ALA A 212 13.84 18.24 -52.51
CA ALA A 212 13.55 16.86 -52.85
C ALA A 212 13.61 16.65 -54.37
N SER A 213 14.43 15.70 -54.82
CA SER A 213 14.44 15.28 -56.23
C SER A 213 13.18 14.49 -56.62
N GLU A 214 12.53 13.86 -55.64
CA GLU A 214 11.28 13.11 -55.75
C GLU A 214 10.39 13.52 -54.58
N THR A 215 9.18 14.02 -54.83
CA THR A 215 8.21 14.35 -53.77
C THR A 215 7.57 13.09 -53.18
N GLY A 216 6.97 13.20 -52.00
CA GLY A 216 6.19 12.12 -51.38
C GLY A 216 5.08 11.60 -52.29
N GLU A 217 4.42 12.47 -53.04
CA GLU A 217 3.38 12.09 -54.01
C GLU A 217 3.95 11.30 -55.20
N GLN A 218 5.10 11.73 -55.73
CA GLN A 218 5.81 11.01 -56.80
C GLN A 218 6.30 9.64 -56.31
N LEU A 219 6.86 9.60 -55.09
CA LEU A 219 7.27 8.36 -54.43
C LEU A 219 6.08 7.42 -54.24
N LEU A 220 4.94 7.92 -53.74
CA LEU A 220 3.72 7.13 -53.55
C LEU A 220 3.25 6.53 -54.87
N LYS A 221 3.16 7.35 -55.91
CA LYS A 221 2.76 6.90 -57.25
C LYS A 221 3.65 5.78 -57.75
N ARG A 222 4.98 5.93 -57.64
CA ARG A 222 5.95 4.90 -58.01
C ARG A 222 5.76 3.61 -57.20
N ILE A 223 5.55 3.72 -55.89
CA ILE A 223 5.26 2.56 -55.03
C ILE A 223 4.01 1.81 -55.52
N LEU A 224 2.92 2.52 -55.84
CA LEU A 224 1.68 1.89 -56.31
C LEU A 224 1.87 1.20 -57.67
N GLU A 225 2.60 1.81 -58.59
CA GLU A 225 2.95 1.21 -59.88
C GLU A 225 3.81 -0.06 -59.71
N GLU A 226 4.86 -0.01 -58.87
CA GLU A 226 5.74 -1.16 -58.56
C GLU A 226 4.97 -2.30 -57.86
N ARG A 227 4.01 -1.97 -56.99
CA ARG A 227 3.16 -2.97 -56.31
C ARG A 227 2.19 -3.63 -57.28
N ARG A 228 1.53 -2.87 -58.14
CA ARG A 228 0.62 -3.40 -59.16
C ARG A 228 1.37 -4.32 -60.12
N ALA A 229 2.54 -3.91 -60.61
CA ALA A 229 3.38 -4.73 -61.49
C ALA A 229 3.76 -6.07 -60.83
N ARG A 230 4.20 -6.07 -59.57
CA ARG A 230 4.52 -7.32 -58.84
C ARG A 230 3.31 -8.22 -58.62
N TRP A 231 2.14 -7.63 -58.37
CA TRP A 231 0.90 -8.42 -58.28
C TRP A 231 0.57 -9.08 -59.63
N GLU A 232 0.72 -8.33 -60.73
CA GLU A 232 0.50 -8.84 -62.09
C GLU A 232 1.44 -10.02 -62.40
N GLU A 233 2.73 -9.86 -62.13
CA GLU A 233 3.74 -10.92 -62.29
C GLU A 233 3.42 -12.16 -61.44
N ALA A 234 3.04 -11.98 -60.18
CA ALA A 234 2.72 -13.09 -59.28
C ALA A 234 1.45 -13.84 -59.69
N GLU A 235 0.41 -13.14 -60.17
CA GLU A 235 -0.81 -13.77 -60.64
C GLU A 235 -0.59 -14.49 -61.97
N LEU A 236 0.23 -13.94 -62.87
CA LEU A 236 0.65 -14.61 -64.10
C LEU A 236 1.45 -15.89 -63.80
N ALA A 237 2.40 -15.84 -62.87
CA ALA A 237 3.18 -17.01 -62.45
C ALA A 237 2.27 -18.14 -61.90
N LYS A 238 1.26 -17.80 -61.08
CA LYS A 238 0.26 -18.77 -60.59
C LYS A 238 -0.59 -19.36 -61.72
N MET A 239 -0.94 -18.57 -62.72
CA MET A 239 -1.69 -19.06 -63.88
C MET A 239 -0.82 -20.03 -64.70
N GLN A 240 0.45 -19.68 -64.95
CA GLN A 240 1.41 -20.53 -65.64
C GLN A 240 1.66 -21.87 -64.91
N GLU A 241 1.81 -21.84 -63.58
CA GLU A 241 1.95 -23.05 -62.75
C GLU A 241 0.73 -23.97 -62.85
N LYS A 242 -0.45 -23.39 -63.08
CA LYS A 242 -1.71 -24.13 -63.33
C LYS A 242 -1.94 -24.49 -64.80
N GLY A 243 -0.99 -24.18 -65.69
CA GLY A 243 -1.11 -24.41 -67.13
C GLY A 243 -2.14 -23.51 -67.85
N ILE A 244 -2.53 -22.39 -67.23
CA ILE A 244 -3.51 -21.43 -67.76
C ILE A 244 -2.76 -20.28 -68.43
N THR A 245 -3.03 -20.03 -69.71
CA THR A 245 -2.53 -18.82 -70.42
C THR A 245 -3.65 -17.77 -70.48
N PRO A 246 -3.42 -16.53 -70.01
CA PRO A 246 -4.44 -15.48 -70.09
C PRO A 246 -4.86 -15.20 -71.53
N ILE A 247 -6.16 -15.17 -71.79
CA ILE A 247 -6.73 -14.91 -73.12
C ILE A 247 -6.82 -13.39 -73.38
N ASP A 248 -7.03 -12.59 -72.34
CA ASP A 248 -7.11 -11.13 -72.37
C ASP A 248 -6.56 -10.52 -71.06
N ASP A 249 -6.56 -9.19 -70.96
CA ASP A 249 -6.08 -8.45 -69.78
C ASP A 249 -7.15 -8.24 -68.69
N LYS A 250 -8.35 -8.85 -68.80
CA LYS A 250 -9.42 -8.63 -67.82
C LYS A 250 -9.08 -9.15 -66.43
N TRP A 251 -8.16 -10.12 -66.33
CA TRP A 251 -7.69 -10.59 -65.02
C TRP A 251 -7.01 -9.47 -64.23
N LYS A 252 -6.42 -8.46 -64.88
CA LYS A 252 -5.84 -7.29 -64.22
C LYS A 252 -6.88 -6.44 -63.47
N LEU A 253 -8.15 -6.47 -63.90
CA LEU A 253 -9.26 -5.81 -63.19
C LEU A 253 -9.57 -6.43 -61.82
N ARG A 254 -8.97 -7.59 -61.48
CA ARG A 254 -9.07 -8.17 -60.14
C ARG A 254 -8.17 -7.47 -59.13
N TYR A 255 -7.21 -6.66 -59.58
CA TYR A 255 -6.42 -5.84 -58.67
C TYR A 255 -7.30 -4.79 -58.02
N LYS A 256 -7.27 -4.73 -56.70
CA LYS A 256 -7.97 -3.71 -55.93
C LYS A 256 -6.95 -2.66 -55.51
N GLU A 257 -7.13 -1.46 -56.03
CA GLU A 257 -6.37 -0.30 -55.56
C GLU A 257 -6.67 -0.06 -54.07
N PRO A 258 -5.63 0.24 -53.27
CA PRO A 258 -5.82 0.60 -51.87
C PRO A 258 -6.55 1.94 -51.76
N GLN A 259 -7.25 2.13 -50.64
CA GLN A 259 -7.98 3.37 -50.40
C GLN A 259 -7.03 4.54 -50.15
N GLU A 260 -7.51 5.74 -50.49
CA GLU A 260 -6.86 6.99 -50.12
C GLU A 260 -7.06 7.28 -48.62
N PRO A 261 -6.10 7.95 -47.98
CA PRO A 261 -6.19 8.26 -46.56
C PRO A 261 -7.28 9.29 -46.26
N ASP A 262 -7.99 9.12 -45.15
CA ASP A 262 -8.83 10.17 -44.57
C ASP A 262 -7.93 11.20 -43.87
N VAL A 263 -7.91 12.43 -44.39
CA VAL A 263 -7.05 13.52 -43.93
C VAL A 263 -7.80 14.63 -43.19
N GLU A 264 -9.13 14.53 -43.00
CA GLU A 264 -9.97 15.63 -42.50
C GLU A 264 -9.52 16.15 -41.13
N LYS A 265 -9.02 15.27 -40.27
CA LYS A 265 -8.60 15.57 -38.88
C LYS A 265 -7.09 15.53 -38.68
N LEU A 266 -6.33 15.52 -39.78
CA LEU A 266 -4.87 15.46 -39.74
C LEU A 266 -4.26 16.85 -39.92
N PRO A 267 -3.06 17.10 -39.37
CA PRO A 267 -2.37 18.36 -39.58
C PRO A 267 -1.95 18.53 -41.05
N GLU A 268 -1.72 19.77 -41.45
CA GLU A 268 -1.08 20.08 -42.72
C GLU A 268 0.35 19.54 -42.74
N LEU A 269 0.75 18.98 -43.88
CA LEU A 269 2.11 18.51 -44.12
C LEU A 269 2.93 19.58 -44.85
N PRO A 270 4.26 19.58 -44.69
CA PRO A 270 5.12 20.49 -45.43
C PRO A 270 5.08 20.21 -46.94
N GLU A 271 5.47 21.22 -47.71
CA GLU A 271 5.62 21.09 -49.16
C GLU A 271 6.52 19.90 -49.53
N GLY A 272 6.09 19.12 -50.52
CA GLY A 272 6.80 17.94 -50.99
C GLY A 272 6.46 16.66 -50.23
N TRP A 273 5.62 16.69 -49.19
CA TRP A 273 5.10 15.50 -48.50
C TRP A 273 3.68 15.20 -48.95
N CYS A 274 3.23 13.96 -48.76
CA CYS A 274 1.82 13.59 -48.92
C CYS A 274 1.37 12.64 -47.81
N TRP A 275 0.05 12.53 -47.62
CA TRP A 275 -0.52 11.46 -46.81
C TRP A 275 -0.64 10.19 -47.66
N ALA A 276 -0.26 9.04 -47.09
CA ALA A 276 -0.49 7.72 -47.65
C ALA A 276 -1.14 6.82 -46.59
N THR A 277 -1.82 5.75 -46.98
CA THR A 277 -2.32 4.74 -46.01
C THR A 277 -1.24 3.72 -45.66
N VAL A 278 -1.37 3.07 -44.50
CA VAL A 278 -0.56 1.90 -44.13
C VAL A 278 -0.55 0.85 -45.25
N GLU A 279 -1.70 0.61 -45.88
CA GLU A 279 -1.81 -0.35 -46.97
C GLU A 279 -1.06 0.09 -48.23
N GLN A 280 -1.05 1.38 -48.57
CA GLN A 280 -0.38 1.89 -49.76
C GLN A 280 1.14 1.66 -49.73
N ILE A 281 1.76 1.74 -48.56
CA ILE A 281 3.23 1.68 -48.39
C ILE A 281 3.75 0.29 -47.94
N CYS A 282 2.85 -0.66 -47.70
CA CYS A 282 3.19 -2.04 -47.33
C CYS A 282 3.08 -3.00 -48.52
N ASP A 283 4.09 -3.85 -48.70
CA ASP A 283 4.04 -5.00 -49.60
C ASP A 283 3.22 -6.16 -49.03
N GLN A 284 3.25 -6.32 -47.71
CA GLN A 284 2.50 -7.35 -47.01
C GLN A 284 2.07 -6.88 -45.62
N ILE A 285 0.83 -7.21 -45.24
CA ILE A 285 0.30 -6.96 -43.90
C ILE A 285 -0.33 -8.26 -43.40
N VAL A 286 0.17 -8.78 -42.29
CA VAL A 286 -0.27 -10.05 -41.72
C VAL A 286 -0.56 -9.89 -40.24
N ASP A 287 -1.74 -10.30 -39.82
CA ASP A 287 -2.07 -10.54 -38.43
C ASP A 287 -1.73 -11.98 -38.02
N CYS A 288 -1.36 -12.16 -36.76
CA CYS A 288 -1.11 -13.46 -36.18
C CYS A 288 -2.38 -14.33 -36.12
N LEU A 289 -2.21 -15.65 -35.96
CA LEU A 289 -3.33 -16.54 -35.65
C LEU A 289 -3.97 -16.14 -34.31
N HIS A 290 -5.31 -16.10 -34.30
CA HIS A 290 -6.12 -15.77 -33.11
C HIS A 290 -6.04 -16.86 -32.02
N SER A 291 -5.56 -18.07 -32.36
CA SER A 291 -5.33 -19.15 -31.40
C SER A 291 -4.14 -18.88 -30.50
N THR A 292 -4.12 -19.45 -29.28
CA THR A 292 -2.96 -19.36 -28.38
C THR A 292 -1.89 -20.34 -28.86
N PRO A 293 -0.60 -19.94 -28.96
CA PRO A 293 0.47 -20.87 -29.28
C PRO A 293 0.57 -21.98 -28.22
N LYS A 294 0.95 -23.19 -28.64
CA LYS A 294 1.33 -24.26 -27.71
C LYS A 294 2.77 -24.02 -27.28
N PHE A 295 2.95 -23.67 -26.01
CA PHE A 295 4.27 -23.34 -25.48
C PHE A 295 5.00 -24.59 -25.00
N THR A 296 6.31 -24.60 -25.21
CA THR A 296 7.25 -25.64 -24.79
C THR A 296 8.36 -25.01 -23.94
N GLU A 297 9.15 -25.84 -23.24
CA GLU A 297 10.30 -25.34 -22.46
C GLU A 297 11.44 -24.82 -23.35
N ASN A 298 11.52 -25.33 -24.59
CA ASN A 298 12.59 -25.14 -25.55
C ASN A 298 12.04 -25.28 -26.98
N GLY A 299 12.71 -24.66 -27.97
CA GLY A 299 12.27 -24.66 -29.37
C GLY A 299 12.50 -23.32 -30.06
N PHE A 300 11.54 -22.90 -30.88
CA PHE A 300 11.59 -21.61 -31.59
C PHE A 300 10.96 -20.49 -30.77
N LEU A 301 11.48 -19.27 -30.91
CA LEU A 301 10.98 -18.11 -30.18
C LEU A 301 9.58 -17.70 -30.68
N CYS A 302 8.73 -17.33 -29.74
CA CYS A 302 7.41 -16.75 -29.97
C CYS A 302 7.34 -15.37 -29.31
N VAL A 303 7.30 -14.34 -30.15
CA VAL A 303 7.31 -12.92 -29.74
C VAL A 303 5.87 -12.43 -29.64
N ASP A 304 5.43 -12.09 -28.43
CA ASP A 304 4.12 -11.53 -28.14
C ASP A 304 4.21 -10.06 -27.65
N THR A 305 3.09 -9.50 -27.24
CA THR A 305 3.01 -8.09 -26.81
C THR A 305 3.89 -7.77 -25.58
N ASN A 306 4.25 -8.75 -24.74
CA ASN A 306 5.14 -8.54 -23.60
C ASN A 306 6.62 -8.49 -23.99
N CYS A 307 6.93 -8.95 -25.20
CA CYS A 307 8.27 -9.06 -25.75
C CYS A 307 8.68 -7.81 -26.53
N ILE A 308 7.85 -6.76 -26.58
CA ILE A 308 8.15 -5.55 -27.35
C ILE A 308 8.06 -4.28 -26.49
N LYS A 309 8.92 -3.32 -26.82
CA LYS A 309 8.83 -1.91 -26.43
C LYS A 309 9.17 -1.07 -27.67
N PRO A 310 8.78 0.22 -27.71
CA PRO A 310 9.23 1.10 -28.78
C PRO A 310 10.76 1.03 -28.92
N GLY A 311 11.26 0.75 -30.12
CA GLY A 311 12.70 0.63 -30.39
C GLY A 311 13.37 -0.70 -30.05
N LYS A 312 12.73 -1.63 -29.31
CA LYS A 312 13.40 -2.84 -28.81
C LYS A 312 12.51 -4.06 -28.67
N ILE A 313 13.00 -5.20 -29.18
CA ILE A 313 12.46 -6.53 -28.87
C ILE A 313 13.21 -7.09 -27.65
N ILE A 314 12.45 -7.60 -26.67
CA ILE A 314 12.93 -8.14 -25.40
C ILE A 314 12.81 -9.66 -25.46
N LEU A 315 13.83 -10.30 -26.01
CA LEU A 315 13.85 -11.74 -26.26
C LEU A 315 13.86 -12.57 -24.98
N GLU A 316 14.36 -12.00 -23.88
CA GLU A 316 14.39 -12.64 -22.56
C GLU A 316 12.98 -12.91 -22.02
N LYS A 317 11.96 -12.23 -22.56
CA LYS A 317 10.55 -12.45 -22.25
C LYS A 317 9.83 -13.37 -23.24
N ALA A 318 10.48 -13.71 -24.35
CA ALA A 318 9.89 -14.58 -25.35
C ALA A 318 9.77 -16.00 -24.82
N ARG A 319 8.70 -16.68 -25.23
CA ARG A 319 8.46 -18.09 -24.91
C ARG A 319 8.83 -18.96 -26.09
N TYR A 320 8.99 -20.25 -25.86
CA TYR A 320 9.30 -21.22 -26.91
C TYR A 320 8.06 -21.95 -27.40
N VAL A 321 8.09 -22.33 -28.67
CA VAL A 321 7.10 -23.20 -29.33
C VAL A 321 7.80 -24.31 -30.09
N ASP A 322 7.08 -25.40 -30.38
CA ASP A 322 7.56 -26.47 -31.24
C ASP A 322 7.67 -26.04 -32.72
N GLN A 323 8.30 -26.89 -33.53
CA GLN A 323 8.56 -26.64 -34.94
C GLN A 323 7.28 -26.52 -35.77
N ASP A 324 6.27 -27.34 -35.48
CA ASP A 324 4.99 -27.33 -36.20
C ASP A 324 4.23 -26.02 -35.95
N THR A 325 4.15 -25.58 -34.69
CA THR A 325 3.54 -24.30 -34.31
C THR A 325 4.29 -23.12 -34.94
N PHE A 326 5.62 -23.18 -34.98
CA PHE A 326 6.44 -22.15 -35.61
C PHE A 326 6.13 -22.01 -37.10
N PHE A 327 6.10 -23.11 -37.85
CA PHE A 327 5.78 -23.08 -39.28
C PHE A 327 4.33 -22.70 -39.56
N GLU A 328 3.38 -23.20 -38.76
CA GLU A 328 1.97 -22.84 -38.88
C GLU A 328 1.76 -21.33 -38.76
N ARG A 329 2.36 -20.71 -37.74
CA ARG A 329 2.24 -19.27 -37.48
C ARG A 329 2.94 -18.42 -38.52
N ASN A 330 4.04 -18.90 -39.09
CA ASN A 330 4.79 -18.20 -40.12
C ASN A 330 4.30 -18.48 -41.55
N ARG A 331 3.25 -19.30 -41.74
CA ARG A 331 2.73 -19.70 -43.06
C ARG A 331 2.37 -18.52 -43.96
N ARG A 332 1.80 -17.45 -43.39
CA ARG A 332 1.41 -16.23 -44.14
C ARG A 332 2.59 -15.31 -44.37
N MET A 333 3.46 -15.19 -43.37
CA MET A 333 4.64 -14.34 -43.40
C MET A 333 5.59 -14.79 -42.29
N ARG A 334 6.81 -15.19 -42.66
CA ARG A 334 7.91 -15.33 -41.71
C ARG A 334 8.53 -13.94 -41.51
N PRO A 335 8.57 -13.41 -40.27
CA PRO A 335 9.23 -12.14 -39.99
C PRO A 335 10.73 -12.19 -40.37
N LYS A 336 11.26 -11.09 -40.90
CA LYS A 336 12.69 -10.92 -41.22
C LYS A 336 13.15 -9.51 -40.88
N LYS A 337 14.46 -9.25 -41.03
CA LYS A 337 15.03 -7.91 -40.86
C LYS A 337 14.22 -6.85 -41.64
N ASP A 338 14.02 -5.72 -41.00
CA ASP A 338 13.28 -4.54 -41.49
C ASP A 338 11.76 -4.70 -41.66
N ASP A 339 11.20 -5.88 -41.37
CA ASP A 339 9.76 -5.95 -41.09
C ASP A 339 9.48 -5.22 -39.76
N VAL A 340 8.29 -4.61 -39.65
CA VAL A 340 7.84 -3.91 -38.43
C VAL A 340 6.69 -4.69 -37.81
N ILE A 341 6.79 -4.97 -36.52
CA ILE A 341 5.75 -5.69 -35.77
C ILE A 341 4.98 -4.73 -34.86
N PHE A 342 3.70 -5.00 -34.64
CA PHE A 342 2.80 -4.09 -33.93
C PHE A 342 1.80 -4.82 -33.04
N SER A 343 1.58 -4.30 -31.84
CA SER A 343 0.56 -4.81 -30.92
C SER A 343 -0.82 -4.22 -31.23
N ARG A 344 -1.72 -5.05 -31.76
CA ARG A 344 -3.07 -4.63 -32.15
C ARG A 344 -4.14 -4.81 -31.06
N GLU A 345 -3.82 -5.54 -29.99
CA GLU A 345 -4.76 -5.87 -28.93
C GLU A 345 -4.08 -6.00 -27.55
N GLY A 346 -4.83 -5.69 -26.49
CA GLY A 346 -4.48 -5.93 -25.09
C GLY A 346 -3.95 -4.69 -24.37
N ALA A 347 -3.44 -4.87 -23.16
CA ALA A 347 -2.97 -3.76 -22.31
C ALA A 347 -1.80 -2.98 -22.91
N LEU A 348 -1.03 -3.59 -23.82
CA LEU A 348 0.13 -3.00 -24.50
C LEU A 348 -0.17 -2.66 -25.97
N LEU A 349 -1.43 -2.33 -26.31
CA LEU A 349 -1.86 -1.94 -27.65
C LEU A 349 -1.14 -0.68 -28.16
N GLY A 350 -0.77 -0.67 -29.44
CA GLY A 350 -0.24 0.50 -30.12
C GLY A 350 1.29 0.63 -30.11
N ILE A 351 2.02 -0.43 -29.76
CA ILE A 351 3.48 -0.43 -29.75
C ILE A 351 3.98 -1.03 -31.06
N ALA A 352 4.82 -0.29 -31.78
CA ALA A 352 5.53 -0.79 -32.95
C ALA A 352 7.02 -0.97 -32.66
N VAL A 353 7.63 -1.97 -33.27
CA VAL A 353 9.08 -2.17 -33.25
C VAL A 353 9.57 -2.77 -34.56
N ARG A 354 10.69 -2.26 -35.08
CA ARG A 354 11.38 -2.82 -36.24
C ARG A 354 12.22 -4.01 -35.83
N ILE A 355 12.24 -5.04 -36.66
CA ILE A 355 13.18 -6.16 -36.52
C ILE A 355 14.57 -5.70 -37.00
N SER A 356 15.49 -5.49 -36.06
CA SER A 356 16.81 -4.91 -36.35
C SER A 356 17.75 -5.83 -37.12
N GLU A 357 17.63 -7.13 -36.87
CA GLU A 357 18.53 -8.16 -37.38
C GLU A 357 17.73 -9.41 -37.79
N ASN A 358 18.30 -10.25 -38.65
CA ASN A 358 17.61 -11.48 -39.05
C ASN A 358 17.53 -12.44 -37.86
N MET A 359 16.31 -12.79 -37.49
CA MET A 359 16.00 -13.60 -36.33
C MET A 359 14.84 -14.54 -36.63
N ASP A 360 14.94 -15.76 -36.15
CA ASP A 360 13.89 -16.76 -36.32
C ASP A 360 12.94 -16.77 -35.12
N PHE A 361 11.77 -16.16 -35.33
CA PHE A 361 10.67 -16.23 -34.39
C PHE A 361 9.32 -16.26 -35.14
N CYS A 362 8.27 -16.66 -34.44
CA CYS A 362 6.89 -16.48 -34.90
C CYS A 362 6.17 -15.46 -34.00
N LEU A 363 5.11 -14.86 -34.52
CA LEU A 363 4.28 -13.95 -33.73
C LEU A 363 3.31 -14.69 -32.81
N GLY A 364 3.29 -14.28 -31.56
CA GLY A 364 2.25 -14.62 -30.59
C GLY A 364 0.92 -13.96 -30.94
N GLN A 365 -0.12 -14.23 -30.14
CA GLN A 365 -1.42 -13.58 -30.30
C GLN A 365 -1.32 -12.05 -30.20
N ARG A 366 -2.32 -11.35 -30.76
CA ARG A 366 -2.49 -9.88 -30.65
C ARG A 366 -1.42 -9.06 -31.36
N MET A 367 -0.68 -9.68 -32.27
CA MET A 367 0.42 -9.08 -33.01
C MET A 367 0.08 -8.97 -34.50
N MET A 368 0.73 -8.02 -35.15
CA MET A 368 0.75 -7.85 -36.60
C MET A 368 2.19 -7.68 -37.08
N ALA A 369 2.43 -8.03 -38.34
CA ALA A 369 3.65 -7.74 -39.07
C ALA A 369 3.34 -6.94 -40.33
N PHE A 370 4.21 -5.99 -40.62
CA PHE A 370 4.23 -5.15 -41.80
C PHE A 370 5.53 -5.40 -42.55
N ARG A 371 5.42 -5.83 -43.81
CA ARG A 371 6.53 -5.83 -44.76
C ARG A 371 6.42 -4.58 -45.62
N LEU A 372 7.39 -3.70 -45.49
CA LEU A 372 7.38 -2.40 -46.14
C LEU A 372 7.89 -2.50 -47.57
N HIS A 373 7.43 -1.58 -48.41
CA HIS A 373 8.03 -1.38 -49.72
C HIS A 373 9.51 -0.98 -49.58
N GLN A 374 10.36 -1.42 -50.50
CA GLN A 374 11.82 -1.13 -50.50
C GLN A 374 12.17 0.37 -50.46
N SER A 375 11.24 1.23 -50.89
CA SER A 375 11.40 2.69 -50.89
C SER A 375 10.92 3.36 -49.59
N ILE A 376 10.67 2.59 -48.54
CA ILE A 376 10.29 3.09 -47.21
C ILE A 376 11.36 2.69 -46.21
N ASN A 377 11.89 3.67 -45.49
CA ASN A 377 12.79 3.39 -44.38
C ASN A 377 12.01 2.77 -43.22
N ALA A 378 12.38 1.55 -42.82
CA ALA A 378 11.65 0.81 -41.78
C ALA A 378 11.71 1.49 -40.39
N LYS A 379 12.80 2.19 -40.07
CA LYS A 379 12.94 2.93 -38.82
C LYS A 379 12.07 4.19 -38.82
N TYR A 380 11.96 4.86 -39.98
CA TYR A 380 11.01 5.97 -40.18
C TYR A 380 9.57 5.51 -39.92
N TYR A 381 9.16 4.39 -40.52
CA TYR A 381 7.84 3.81 -40.31
C TYR A 381 7.58 3.38 -38.86
N GLU A 382 8.56 2.74 -38.20
CA GLU A 382 8.48 2.43 -36.76
C GLU A 382 8.21 3.68 -35.91
N ASN A 383 8.92 4.77 -36.20
CA ASN A 383 8.77 6.04 -35.48
C ASN A 383 7.38 6.67 -35.70
N ILE A 384 6.84 6.57 -36.91
CA ILE A 384 5.47 7.03 -37.21
C ILE A 384 4.44 6.24 -36.41
N LEU A 385 4.51 4.91 -36.41
CA LEU A 385 3.54 4.07 -35.70
C LEU A 385 3.53 4.32 -34.19
N ASN A 386 4.67 4.72 -33.62
CA ASN A 386 4.80 5.10 -32.21
C ASN A 386 4.52 6.59 -31.94
N SER A 387 4.20 7.38 -32.98
CA SER A 387 3.94 8.82 -32.86
C SER A 387 2.54 9.12 -32.31
N ILE A 388 2.36 10.34 -31.79
CA ILE A 388 1.05 10.79 -31.32
C ILE A 388 0.03 10.89 -32.47
N ILE A 389 0.47 11.22 -33.70
CA ILE A 389 -0.43 11.34 -34.86
C ILE A 389 -1.08 9.98 -35.17
N PHE A 390 -0.28 8.93 -35.25
CA PHE A 390 -0.81 7.58 -35.49
C PHE A 390 -1.71 7.12 -34.34
N ARG A 391 -1.31 7.41 -33.10
CA ARG A 391 -2.09 7.09 -31.91
C ARG A 391 -3.45 7.76 -31.88
N THR A 392 -3.55 9.03 -32.25
CA THR A 392 -4.82 9.77 -32.25
C THR A 392 -5.83 9.17 -33.24
N GLN A 393 -5.37 8.68 -34.39
CA GLN A 393 -6.25 8.07 -35.40
C GLN A 393 -6.97 6.83 -34.88
N TYR A 394 -6.26 5.95 -34.16
CA TYR A 394 -6.84 4.70 -33.71
C TYR A 394 -7.56 4.80 -32.37
N GLN A 395 -7.36 5.86 -31.56
CA GLN A 395 -7.98 6.00 -30.24
C GLN A 395 -9.51 5.87 -30.27
N SER A 396 -10.18 6.53 -31.24
CA SER A 396 -11.64 6.44 -31.39
C SER A 396 -12.12 5.15 -32.05
N LYS A 397 -11.20 4.31 -32.53
CA LYS A 397 -11.46 3.03 -33.21
C LYS A 397 -11.23 1.83 -32.30
N ILE A 398 -10.71 2.06 -31.08
CA ILE A 398 -10.53 0.98 -30.09
C ILE A 398 -11.89 0.44 -29.67
N THR A 399 -12.06 -0.86 -29.80
CA THR A 399 -13.24 -1.60 -29.34
C THR A 399 -12.89 -2.51 -28.17
N GLY A 400 -13.90 -2.88 -27.37
CA GLY A 400 -13.76 -3.82 -26.25
C GLY A 400 -13.26 -3.20 -24.95
N THR A 401 -14.08 -3.27 -23.89
CA THR A 401 -13.76 -2.70 -22.57
C THR A 401 -12.69 -3.51 -21.82
N ALA A 402 -12.77 -4.84 -21.88
CA ALA A 402 -11.86 -5.73 -21.15
C ALA A 402 -10.58 -6.09 -21.93
N SER A 403 -10.66 -6.14 -23.27
CA SER A 403 -9.51 -6.31 -24.16
C SER A 403 -9.61 -5.29 -25.30
N PRO A 404 -8.98 -4.12 -25.13
CA PRO A 404 -8.87 -3.11 -26.18
C PRO A 404 -8.26 -3.73 -27.44
N HIS A 405 -8.91 -3.61 -28.58
CA HIS A 405 -8.41 -4.15 -29.85
C HIS A 405 -8.69 -3.21 -31.02
N LEU A 406 -7.88 -3.34 -32.06
CA LEU A 406 -8.03 -2.64 -33.34
C LEU A 406 -8.34 -3.63 -34.46
N ASN A 407 -9.26 -3.25 -35.35
CA ASN A 407 -9.54 -4.00 -36.57
C ASN A 407 -8.37 -3.85 -37.57
N ILE A 408 -8.06 -4.92 -38.28
CA ILE A 408 -7.02 -4.91 -39.32
C ILE A 408 -7.39 -3.96 -40.46
N GLU A 409 -8.67 -3.85 -40.82
CA GLU A 409 -9.13 -2.95 -41.87
C GLU A 409 -8.98 -1.48 -41.47
N ASP A 410 -9.23 -1.13 -40.21
CA ASP A 410 -8.94 0.23 -39.72
C ASP A 410 -7.43 0.51 -39.79
N ILE A 411 -6.59 -0.45 -39.36
CA ILE A 411 -5.13 -0.31 -39.40
C ILE A 411 -4.62 -0.11 -40.83
N ARG A 412 -5.17 -0.83 -41.82
CA ARG A 412 -4.81 -0.67 -43.24
C ARG A 412 -5.04 0.75 -43.76
N ASN A 413 -6.09 1.40 -43.27
CA ASN A 413 -6.55 2.70 -43.78
C ASN A 413 -6.02 3.90 -42.99
N PHE A 414 -5.32 3.69 -41.87
CA PHE A 414 -4.70 4.81 -41.16
C PHE A 414 -3.65 5.53 -42.01
N ALA A 415 -3.68 6.85 -41.93
CA ALA A 415 -2.84 7.75 -42.66
C ALA A 415 -1.45 7.86 -42.03
N ILE A 416 -0.44 7.95 -42.90
CA ILE A 416 0.97 8.03 -42.58
C ILE A 416 1.59 9.13 -43.45
N PRO A 417 2.40 10.03 -42.86
CA PRO A 417 3.09 11.05 -43.64
C PRO A 417 4.21 10.40 -44.46
N LEU A 418 4.24 10.69 -45.74
CA LEU A 418 5.24 10.19 -46.67
C LEU A 418 6.09 11.33 -47.20
N ALA A 419 7.34 11.34 -46.75
CA ALA A 419 8.40 12.20 -47.28
C ALA A 419 9.21 11.46 -48.36
N SER A 420 10.04 12.21 -49.10
CA SER A 420 11.04 11.61 -50.00
C SER A 420 11.93 10.61 -49.27
N LEU A 421 12.42 9.57 -49.95
CA LEU A 421 13.27 8.55 -49.32
C LEU A 421 14.52 9.17 -48.66
N GLN A 422 15.13 10.18 -49.29
CA GLN A 422 16.29 10.88 -48.73
C GLN A 422 15.95 11.64 -47.45
N GLU A 423 14.78 12.27 -47.38
CA GLU A 423 14.34 12.95 -46.18
C GLU A 423 13.99 11.97 -45.06
N GLN A 424 13.39 10.81 -45.37
CA GLN A 424 13.12 9.75 -44.38
C GLN A 424 14.41 9.34 -43.65
N TYR A 425 15.54 9.18 -44.36
CA TYR A 425 16.84 8.91 -43.73
C TYR A 425 17.28 10.06 -42.82
N SER A 426 17.11 11.31 -43.26
CA SER A 426 17.50 12.50 -42.51
C SER A 426 16.67 12.66 -41.22
N ILE A 427 15.37 12.39 -41.29
CA ILE A 427 14.47 12.34 -40.13
C ILE A 427 14.95 11.29 -39.12
N VAL A 428 15.25 10.07 -39.60
CA VAL A 428 15.73 8.99 -38.72
C VAL A 428 17.03 9.37 -38.03
N LEU A 429 17.99 9.94 -38.78
CA LEU A 429 19.25 10.40 -38.20
C LEU A 429 19.04 11.44 -37.09
N GLU A 430 18.17 12.43 -37.31
CA GLU A 430 17.87 13.44 -36.30
C GLU A 430 17.14 12.85 -35.08
N ILE A 431 16.19 11.92 -35.30
CA ILE A 431 15.54 11.21 -34.20
C ILE A 431 16.58 10.43 -33.39
N GLU A 432 17.43 9.64 -34.03
CA GLU A 432 18.42 8.81 -33.33
C GLU A 432 19.43 9.66 -32.57
N ARG A 433 19.91 10.74 -33.17
CA ARG A 433 20.80 11.71 -32.51
C ARG A 433 20.18 12.26 -31.23
N ASN A 434 18.93 12.71 -31.29
CA ASN A 434 18.23 13.30 -30.16
C ASN A 434 17.81 12.26 -29.10
N LEU A 435 17.34 11.08 -29.53
CA LEU A 435 16.90 10.01 -28.62
C LEU A 435 18.06 9.30 -27.92
N SER A 436 19.26 9.24 -28.52
CA SER A 436 20.43 8.64 -27.86
C SER A 436 20.74 9.27 -26.50
N VAL A 437 20.62 10.60 -26.40
CA VAL A 437 20.81 11.34 -25.15
C VAL A 437 19.70 11.03 -24.15
N ALA A 438 18.46 10.94 -24.63
CA ALA A 438 17.30 10.60 -23.81
C ALA A 438 17.38 9.18 -23.24
N ASP A 439 17.86 8.21 -24.03
CA ASP A 439 18.05 6.82 -23.61
C ASP A 439 19.09 6.73 -22.47
N ILE A 440 20.23 7.43 -22.60
CA ILE A 440 21.26 7.51 -21.55
C ILE A 440 20.70 8.14 -20.26
N GLN A 441 19.89 9.20 -20.40
CA GLN A 441 19.24 9.83 -19.24
C GLN A 441 18.27 8.88 -18.54
N GLU A 442 17.46 8.13 -19.29
CA GLU A 442 16.51 7.17 -18.72
C GLU A 442 17.25 6.04 -17.97
N GLU A 443 18.35 5.53 -18.52
CA GLU A 443 19.18 4.53 -17.86
C GLU A 443 19.81 5.06 -16.57
N ASN A 444 20.34 6.29 -16.59
CA ASN A 444 20.93 6.93 -15.41
C ASN A 444 19.89 7.20 -14.32
N ILE A 445 18.67 7.58 -14.70
CA ILE A 445 17.55 7.75 -13.77
C ILE A 445 17.20 6.42 -13.12
N GLU A 446 17.10 5.33 -13.89
CA GLU A 446 16.78 4.00 -13.35
C GLU A 446 17.88 3.52 -12.37
N LYS A 447 19.15 3.71 -12.72
CA LYS A 447 20.28 3.41 -11.82
C LYS A 447 20.24 4.24 -10.54
N SER A 448 19.91 5.53 -10.65
CA SER A 448 19.83 6.44 -9.50
C SER A 448 18.68 6.09 -8.55
N LEU A 449 17.52 5.68 -9.10
CA LEU A 449 16.40 5.19 -8.30
C LEU A 449 16.77 3.92 -7.52
N LYS A 450 17.39 2.93 -8.19
CA LYS A 450 17.89 1.72 -7.51
C LYS A 450 18.92 2.07 -6.43
N ARG A 451 19.82 3.02 -6.71
CA ARG A 451 20.79 3.48 -5.71
C ARG A 451 20.13 4.12 -4.50
N ALA A 452 19.09 4.92 -4.70
CA ALA A 452 18.33 5.52 -3.60
C ALA A 452 17.69 4.44 -2.69
N ASP A 453 17.16 3.37 -3.28
CA ASP A 453 16.60 2.25 -2.51
C ASP A 453 17.68 1.52 -1.68
N HIS A 454 18.86 1.29 -2.28
CA HIS A 454 20.01 0.72 -1.56
C HIS A 454 20.52 1.66 -0.44
N GLU A 455 20.56 2.97 -0.69
CA GLU A 455 20.99 3.96 0.29
C GLU A 455 20.10 3.96 1.54
N ARG A 456 18.77 3.79 1.38
CA ARG A 456 17.86 3.64 2.53
C ARG A 456 18.24 2.47 3.41
N GLN A 457 18.56 1.32 2.81
CA GLN A 457 18.97 0.14 3.56
C GLN A 457 20.32 0.37 4.24
N SER A 458 21.26 1.04 3.56
CA SER A 458 22.56 1.38 4.14
C SER A 458 22.42 2.32 5.34
N ILE A 459 21.59 3.36 5.24
CA ILE A 459 21.34 4.30 6.35
C ILE A 459 20.77 3.57 7.57
N LEU A 460 19.79 2.68 7.37
CA LEU A 460 19.22 1.89 8.48
C LEU A 460 20.26 0.93 9.06
N HIS A 461 21.10 0.31 8.23
CA HIS A 461 22.17 -0.55 8.71
C HIS A 461 23.18 0.23 9.57
N GLU A 462 23.67 1.37 9.10
CA GLU A 462 24.58 2.24 9.86
C GLU A 462 23.93 2.79 11.14
N ALA A 463 22.62 3.07 11.11
CA ALA A 463 21.86 3.53 12.27
C ALA A 463 21.91 2.51 13.42
N PHE A 464 21.57 1.25 13.12
CA PHE A 464 21.45 0.21 14.13
C PHE A 464 22.74 -0.55 14.40
N ALA A 465 23.82 -0.21 13.69
CA ALA A 465 25.19 -0.55 14.04
C ALA A 465 25.90 0.55 14.85
N GLY A 466 25.22 1.66 15.16
CA GLY A 466 25.74 2.78 15.96
C GLY A 466 26.77 3.64 15.24
N ARG A 467 26.73 3.68 13.90
CA ARG A 467 27.68 4.42 13.05
C ARG A 467 27.06 5.63 12.36
N LEU A 468 25.73 5.79 12.38
CA LEU A 468 25.04 6.91 11.74
C LEU A 468 25.25 8.25 12.45
N VAL A 469 25.37 8.23 13.78
CA VAL A 469 25.56 9.44 14.61
C VAL A 469 26.77 9.25 15.54
N PRO A 470 27.42 10.34 15.99
CA PRO A 470 28.48 10.25 16.98
C PRO A 470 27.98 9.64 18.31
N GLN A 471 28.82 8.80 18.90
CA GLN A 471 28.65 8.26 20.26
C GLN A 471 28.99 9.33 21.30
N ASP A 472 28.26 9.33 22.42
CA ASP A 472 28.48 10.26 23.55
C ASP A 472 28.63 9.44 24.83
N LEU A 473 29.81 9.51 25.47
CA LEU A 473 30.13 8.72 26.65
C LEU A 473 29.39 9.20 27.91
N GLU A 474 28.86 10.43 27.88
CA GLU A 474 28.06 10.99 28.98
C GLU A 474 26.59 10.56 28.91
N ASP A 475 26.16 9.91 27.83
CA ASP A 475 24.80 9.40 27.73
C ASP A 475 24.60 8.22 28.72
N GLU A 476 23.48 8.25 29.44
CA GLU A 476 23.09 7.15 30.32
C GLU A 476 22.98 5.83 29.54
N PRO A 477 23.74 4.78 29.91
CA PRO A 477 23.76 3.52 29.16
C PRO A 477 22.38 2.88 29.03
N ALA A 478 22.14 2.20 27.91
CA ALA A 478 20.86 1.55 27.63
C ALA A 478 20.48 0.46 28.65
N SER A 479 21.45 -0.07 29.41
CA SER A 479 21.19 -1.00 30.53
C SER A 479 20.32 -0.38 31.62
N ILE A 480 20.48 0.92 31.90
CA ILE A 480 19.69 1.62 32.93
C ILE A 480 18.24 1.79 32.49
N LEU A 481 18.02 2.11 31.21
CA LEU A 481 16.67 2.10 30.62
C LEU A 481 16.00 0.72 30.78
N LEU A 482 16.75 -0.35 30.49
CA LEU A 482 16.24 -1.72 30.59
C LEU A 482 15.87 -2.10 32.03
N GLU A 483 16.66 -1.67 33.02
CA GLU A 483 16.34 -1.86 34.44
C GLU A 483 15.02 -1.16 34.80
N ARG A 484 14.83 0.10 34.40
CA ARG A 484 13.57 0.84 34.62
C ARG A 484 12.37 0.14 33.99
N ILE A 485 12.52 -0.38 32.77
CA ILE A 485 11.46 -1.13 32.07
C ILE A 485 11.10 -2.40 32.84
N ARG A 486 12.10 -3.15 33.32
CA ARG A 486 11.88 -4.39 34.10
C ARG A 486 11.18 -4.12 35.42
N GLU A 487 11.56 -3.06 36.13
CA GLU A 487 10.92 -2.65 37.38
C GLU A 487 9.46 -2.20 37.17
N GLU A 488 9.19 -1.42 36.13
CA GLU A 488 7.83 -1.03 35.77
C GLU A 488 6.97 -2.25 35.43
N ARG A 489 7.50 -3.19 34.63
CA ARG A 489 6.79 -4.41 34.27
C ARG A 489 6.48 -5.26 35.50
N LYS A 490 7.45 -5.43 36.41
CA LYS A 490 7.24 -6.18 37.66
C LYS A 490 6.09 -5.56 38.47
N ARG A 491 6.08 -4.23 38.64
CA ARG A 491 4.99 -3.50 39.31
C ARG A 491 3.64 -3.71 38.64
N ARG A 492 3.57 -3.67 37.31
CA ARG A 492 2.31 -3.93 36.57
C ARG A 492 1.83 -5.37 36.74
N GLU A 493 2.72 -6.35 36.67
CA GLU A 493 2.38 -7.76 36.88
C GLU A 493 1.89 -8.04 38.31
N GLU A 494 2.49 -7.39 39.31
CA GLU A 494 2.05 -7.47 40.71
C GLU A 494 0.67 -6.84 40.90
N ALA A 495 0.43 -5.65 40.33
CA ALA A 495 -0.88 -4.99 40.35
C ALA A 495 -1.96 -5.84 39.67
N GLU A 496 -1.67 -6.42 38.50
CA GLU A 496 -2.61 -7.33 37.81
C GLU A 496 -2.92 -8.59 38.63
N LYS A 497 -1.91 -9.16 39.29
CA LYS A 497 -2.10 -10.33 40.17
C LYS A 497 -2.97 -9.97 41.36
N ALA A 498 -2.75 -8.81 41.99
CA ALA A 498 -3.59 -8.32 43.08
C ALA A 498 -5.07 -8.18 42.67
N VAL A 499 -5.35 -7.59 41.50
CA VAL A 499 -6.71 -7.47 40.95
C VAL A 499 -7.35 -8.84 40.62
N LYS A 500 -6.55 -9.81 40.15
CA LYS A 500 -7.03 -11.18 39.88
C LYS A 500 -7.28 -11.98 41.16
N VAL A 501 -6.55 -11.72 42.24
CA VAL A 501 -6.71 -12.35 43.55
C VAL A 501 -7.97 -11.81 44.26
N SER A 502 -8.22 -10.50 44.25
CA SER A 502 -9.45 -9.92 44.82
C SER A 502 -10.72 -10.45 44.14
N ARG A 503 -10.71 -10.62 42.82
CA ARG A 503 -11.80 -11.24 42.05
C ARG A 503 -12.01 -12.74 42.31
N ARG A 504 -10.99 -13.46 42.82
CA ARG A 504 -11.12 -14.88 43.21
C ARG A 504 -11.64 -15.04 44.64
N GLY A 505 -11.27 -14.16 45.57
CA GLY A 505 -11.81 -14.13 46.94
C GLY A 505 -13.33 -13.95 46.97
N SER A 506 -13.85 -13.04 46.15
CA SER A 506 -15.29 -12.80 46.01
C SER A 506 -16.07 -13.97 45.38
N ARG A 507 -15.38 -14.96 44.77
CA ARG A 507 -16.01 -16.13 44.10
C ARG A 507 -16.04 -17.38 44.99
N MET A 508 -15.31 -17.39 46.11
CA MET A 508 -15.29 -18.51 47.07
C MET A 508 -16.37 -18.41 48.15
N SER A 509 -16.83 -17.21 48.50
CA SER A 509 -17.96 -17.01 49.42
C SER A 509 -19.30 -17.47 48.84
N ASP A 510 -19.42 -17.57 47.51
CA ASP A 510 -20.64 -17.99 46.79
C ASP A 510 -20.83 -19.52 46.64
N SER A 511 -19.94 -20.33 47.23
CA SER A 511 -19.89 -21.79 47.01
C SER A 511 -20.71 -22.66 47.97
N ARG A 512 -21.54 -22.08 48.85
CA ARG A 512 -22.43 -22.84 49.76
C ARG A 512 -23.93 -22.86 49.39
N GLY A 513 -24.32 -22.34 48.23
CA GLY A 513 -25.72 -22.35 47.77
C GLY A 513 -25.90 -22.95 46.38
N ARG A 514 -25.67 -24.26 46.20
CA ARG A 514 -25.99 -24.96 44.95
C ARG A 514 -27.00 -26.07 45.18
N GLN A 515 -28.28 -25.73 45.15
CA GLN A 515 -29.33 -26.61 44.65
C GLN A 515 -30.37 -25.78 43.87
N ASN A 516 -30.82 -26.37 42.75
CA ASN A 516 -31.81 -25.90 41.78
C ASN A 516 -31.41 -24.77 40.83
N LYS A 517 -30.87 -25.19 39.68
CA LYS A 517 -30.79 -24.41 38.44
C LYS A 517 -32.03 -24.71 37.60
N GLN A 518 -32.95 -23.76 37.52
CA GLN A 518 -33.77 -23.54 36.33
C GLN A 518 -34.09 -22.04 36.21
N THR A 519 -33.66 -21.48 35.07
CA THR A 519 -34.15 -20.27 34.39
C THR A 519 -34.26 -18.96 35.19
N ALA A 520 -33.37 -17.98 34.92
CA ALA A 520 -33.71 -16.56 34.83
C ALA A 520 -32.52 -15.72 34.30
N ASN A 521 -32.84 -14.80 33.38
CA ASN A 521 -31.96 -13.77 32.82
C ASN A 521 -31.36 -12.86 33.91
N GLY A 522 -30.06 -12.60 33.83
CA GLY A 522 -29.40 -11.58 34.65
C GLY A 522 -29.56 -10.19 34.02
N LYS A 523 -30.30 -9.31 34.71
CA LYS A 523 -30.30 -7.86 34.49
C LYS A 523 -29.04 -7.25 35.14
N GLY A 524 -28.40 -6.30 34.46
CA GLY A 524 -27.38 -5.42 35.04
C GLY A 524 -27.99 -4.47 36.08
N LYS A 525 -27.15 -3.92 36.97
CA LYS A 525 -27.55 -2.88 37.95
C LYS A 525 -28.07 -1.65 37.19
N ILE A 526 -29.32 -1.25 37.46
CA ILE A 526 -30.01 -0.09 36.88
C ILE A 526 -29.83 1.10 37.83
N GLY A 527 -29.48 2.28 37.29
CA GLY A 527 -29.22 3.53 38.05
C GLY A 527 -30.49 4.14 38.67
N LEU A 528 -30.31 5.04 39.63
CA LEU A 528 -31.39 5.56 40.48
C LEU A 528 -32.52 6.28 39.70
N TYR A 529 -32.13 7.12 38.74
CA TYR A 529 -33.05 7.89 37.90
C TYR A 529 -33.82 7.01 36.90
N ASP A 530 -33.16 5.99 36.34
CA ASP A 530 -33.80 5.01 35.46
C ASP A 530 -34.90 4.22 36.21
N ARG A 531 -34.73 3.99 37.52
CA ARG A 531 -35.75 3.32 38.35
C ARG A 531 -36.98 4.19 38.62
N LEU A 532 -36.83 5.51 38.71
CA LEU A 532 -37.96 6.45 38.82
C LEU A 532 -38.68 6.62 37.47
N LEU A 533 -37.99 6.46 36.34
CA LEU A 533 -38.60 6.47 34.99
C LEU A 533 -39.41 5.20 34.68
N GLU A 534 -39.02 4.06 35.25
CA GLU A 534 -39.69 2.78 35.00
C GLU A 534 -40.98 2.54 35.83
N LYS A 535 -41.28 3.35 36.86
CA LYS A 535 -42.43 3.14 37.79
C LYS A 535 -43.12 4.42 38.28
N GLN A 536 -44.36 4.27 38.80
CA GLN A 536 -45.18 5.33 39.44
C GLN A 536 -44.51 5.96 40.69
N PRO A 537 -44.99 7.13 41.18
CA PRO A 537 -44.33 7.90 42.24
C PRO A 537 -43.98 7.07 43.48
N LEU A 538 -42.72 7.15 43.94
CA LEU A 538 -42.19 6.40 45.07
C LEU A 538 -41.80 7.33 46.22
N SER A 539 -41.91 6.88 47.48
CA SER A 539 -41.32 7.63 48.59
C SER A 539 -39.79 7.51 48.58
N PRO A 540 -39.04 8.48 49.14
CA PRO A 540 -37.59 8.40 49.24
C PRO A 540 -37.10 7.12 49.93
N GLU A 541 -37.81 6.67 50.97
CA GLU A 541 -37.51 5.45 51.72
C GLU A 541 -37.65 4.18 50.87
N GLU A 542 -38.65 4.12 50.00
CA GLU A 542 -38.87 2.96 49.12
C GLU A 542 -37.87 2.95 47.96
N LEU A 543 -37.45 4.13 47.48
CA LEU A 543 -36.38 4.27 46.49
C LEU A 543 -35.02 3.85 47.05
N PHE A 544 -34.73 4.24 48.30
CA PHE A 544 -33.54 3.84 49.04
C PHE A 544 -33.44 2.31 49.19
N ARG A 545 -34.53 1.68 49.65
CA ARG A 545 -34.60 0.21 49.75
C ARG A 545 -34.44 -0.47 48.40
N GLN A 546 -35.04 0.07 47.34
CA GLN A 546 -34.93 -0.52 46.00
C GLN A 546 -33.52 -0.40 45.43
N ALA A 547 -32.79 0.68 45.71
CA ALA A 547 -31.39 0.83 45.31
C ALA A 547 -30.46 -0.26 45.89
N GLY A 548 -30.94 -1.00 46.91
CA GLY A 548 -30.23 -2.12 47.52
C GLY A 548 -29.44 -1.71 48.77
N LEU A 549 -29.71 -0.53 49.32
CA LEU A 549 -29.14 -0.02 50.56
C LEU A 549 -30.04 -0.36 51.75
N ASN A 550 -29.42 -0.67 52.89
CA ASN A 550 -30.08 -0.98 54.16
C ASN A 550 -29.82 0.13 55.19
N ALA A 551 -30.66 0.23 56.22
CA ALA A 551 -30.50 1.21 57.29
C ALA A 551 -29.24 1.01 58.15
N ASP A 552 -28.56 -0.14 58.00
CA ASP A 552 -27.34 -0.51 58.71
C ASP A 552 -26.08 -0.35 57.81
N ASP A 553 -26.20 0.16 56.58
CA ASP A 553 -25.05 0.48 55.73
C ASP A 553 -24.31 1.74 56.23
N GLN A 554 -23.02 1.89 55.90
CA GLN A 554 -22.16 2.99 56.37
C GLN A 554 -22.80 4.37 56.09
N HIS A 555 -22.64 5.31 57.02
CA HIS A 555 -23.29 6.63 56.96
C HIS A 555 -23.00 7.36 55.65
N GLU A 556 -21.79 7.25 55.10
CA GLU A 556 -21.42 7.89 53.83
C GLU A 556 -22.16 7.31 52.62
N SER A 557 -22.47 6.00 52.61
CA SER A 557 -23.22 5.37 51.52
C SER A 557 -24.68 5.84 51.48
N VAL A 558 -25.23 6.19 52.64
CA VAL A 558 -26.56 6.79 52.79
C VAL A 558 -26.54 8.26 52.38
N GLU A 559 -25.51 9.01 52.76
CA GLU A 559 -25.35 10.40 52.34
C GLU A 559 -25.14 10.53 50.82
N ALA A 560 -24.29 9.69 50.22
CA ALA A 560 -24.06 9.65 48.78
C ALA A 560 -25.35 9.37 47.98
N PHE A 561 -26.22 8.50 48.52
CA PHE A 561 -27.54 8.25 47.93
C PHE A 561 -28.42 9.51 47.92
N TYR A 562 -28.50 10.24 49.05
CA TYR A 562 -29.32 11.45 49.14
C TYR A 562 -28.70 12.63 48.38
N GLU A 563 -27.37 12.72 48.28
CA GLU A 563 -26.68 13.67 47.42
C GLU A 563 -26.98 13.40 45.94
N GLU A 564 -26.89 12.15 45.49
CA GLU A 564 -27.26 11.76 44.12
C GLU A 564 -28.72 12.14 43.82
N LEU A 565 -29.64 11.85 44.75
CA LEU A 565 -31.04 12.24 44.64
C LEU A 565 -31.21 13.76 44.50
N SER A 566 -30.44 14.54 45.28
CA SER A 566 -30.48 16.00 45.25
C SER A 566 -29.97 16.60 43.94
N LEU A 567 -29.00 15.96 43.27
CA LEU A 567 -28.51 16.37 41.96
C LEU A 567 -29.61 16.28 40.90
N TYR A 568 -30.38 15.19 40.93
CA TYR A 568 -31.51 15.01 40.05
C TYR A 568 -32.67 15.98 40.35
N GLU A 569 -32.92 16.29 41.62
CA GLU A 569 -33.91 17.31 42.02
C GLU A 569 -33.47 18.71 41.56
N ALA A 570 -32.22 19.10 41.77
CA ALA A 570 -31.67 20.40 41.39
C ALA A 570 -31.66 20.61 39.87
N ALA A 571 -31.48 19.54 39.09
CA ALA A 571 -31.60 19.56 37.64
C ALA A 571 -33.06 19.63 37.14
N GLY A 572 -34.04 19.58 38.04
CA GLY A 572 -35.47 19.54 37.71
C GLY A 572 -35.94 18.18 37.21
N GLY A 573 -35.16 17.13 37.42
CA GLY A 573 -35.45 15.75 37.02
C GLY A 573 -36.33 14.98 38.00
N ILE A 574 -36.61 15.55 39.18
CA ILE A 574 -37.50 14.97 40.17
C ILE A 574 -38.50 16.04 40.62
N LYS A 575 -39.76 15.64 40.76
CA LYS A 575 -40.82 16.47 41.34
C LYS A 575 -41.44 15.76 42.53
N ASP A 576 -41.70 16.49 43.61
CA ASP A 576 -42.37 15.96 44.78
C ASP A 576 -43.88 16.25 44.76
N SER A 577 -44.66 15.33 45.33
CA SER A 577 -46.09 15.51 45.58
C SER A 577 -46.46 14.93 46.94
N LYS A 578 -47.39 15.57 47.64
CA LYS A 578 -47.78 15.19 49.01
C LYS A 578 -49.17 14.57 49.01
N VAL A 579 -49.27 13.32 49.44
CA VAL A 579 -50.54 12.58 49.56
C VAL A 579 -50.61 11.96 50.95
N ASP A 580 -51.67 12.25 51.71
CA ASP A 580 -51.93 11.71 53.05
C ASP A 580 -50.71 11.73 54.02
N SER A 581 -49.96 12.82 54.02
CA SER A 581 -48.77 13.09 54.86
C SER A 581 -47.47 12.42 54.41
N THR A 582 -47.48 11.68 53.30
CA THR A 582 -46.28 11.07 52.69
C THR A 582 -45.83 11.86 51.46
N VAL A 583 -44.51 12.06 51.31
CA VAL A 583 -43.90 12.70 50.14
C VAL A 583 -43.57 11.63 49.10
N LEU A 584 -44.02 11.82 47.87
CA LEU A 584 -43.77 10.95 46.72
C LEU A 584 -42.96 11.69 45.66
N LEU A 585 -41.93 11.04 45.12
CA LEU A 585 -41.04 11.54 44.09
C LEU A 585 -41.43 10.94 42.73
N GLU A 586 -41.50 11.79 41.71
CA GLU A 586 -41.80 11.41 40.33
C GLU A 586 -40.69 11.94 39.39
N ALA A 587 -40.24 11.10 38.45
CA ALA A 587 -39.23 11.51 37.47
C ALA A 587 -39.82 12.43 36.40
N VAL A 588 -39.07 13.48 36.08
CA VAL A 588 -39.31 14.38 34.95
C VAL A 588 -38.14 14.25 33.98
N ALA A 589 -38.43 14.08 32.69
CA ALA A 589 -37.41 13.85 31.67
C ALA A 589 -36.40 15.01 31.59
N LEU A 590 -35.12 14.67 31.68
CA LEU A 590 -33.98 15.60 31.54
C LEU A 590 -33.41 15.57 30.12
N SER A 591 -32.74 16.65 29.72
CA SER A 591 -31.96 16.69 28.47
C SER A 591 -30.66 15.88 28.59
N ASP A 592 -30.18 15.32 27.48
CA ASP A 592 -28.91 14.55 27.43
C ASP A 592 -27.71 15.31 28.01
N GLU A 593 -27.66 16.64 27.84
CA GLU A 593 -26.61 17.50 28.40
C GLU A 593 -26.67 17.60 29.92
N ALA A 594 -27.88 17.57 30.51
CA ALA A 594 -28.07 17.59 31.96
C ALA A 594 -27.73 16.22 32.57
N LEU A 595 -28.08 15.14 31.88
CA LEU A 595 -27.72 13.77 32.29
C LEU A 595 -26.20 13.55 32.27
N ALA A 596 -25.50 14.01 31.23
CA ALA A 596 -24.05 13.91 31.15
C ALA A 596 -23.33 14.70 32.27
N ARG A 597 -23.89 15.86 32.66
CA ARG A 597 -23.35 16.65 33.77
C ARG A 597 -23.53 15.96 35.12
N ILE A 598 -24.73 15.41 35.37
CA ILE A 598 -25.01 14.66 36.60
C ILE A 598 -24.10 13.44 36.69
N GLU A 599 -23.87 12.71 35.60
CA GLU A 599 -23.01 11.53 35.61
C GLU A 599 -21.55 11.87 35.98
N GLY A 600 -21.04 13.03 35.54
CA GLY A 600 -19.73 13.51 35.96
C GLY A 600 -19.67 13.92 37.44
N GLU A 601 -20.74 14.49 38.00
CA GLU A 601 -20.83 14.82 39.42
C GLU A 601 -20.99 13.55 40.29
N LYS A 602 -21.67 12.51 39.79
CA LYS A 602 -21.75 11.19 40.44
C LYS A 602 -20.42 10.48 40.54
N GLU A 603 -19.63 10.47 39.46
CA GLU A 603 -18.28 9.88 39.52
C GLU A 603 -17.43 10.56 40.60
N SER A 604 -17.62 11.87 40.83
CA SER A 604 -16.95 12.61 41.90
C SER A 604 -17.45 12.23 43.30
N ILE A 605 -18.75 11.98 43.48
CA ILE A 605 -19.32 11.51 44.76
C ILE A 605 -18.83 10.08 45.06
N GLU A 606 -18.86 9.17 44.08
CA GLU A 606 -18.35 7.80 44.24
C GLU A 606 -16.85 7.76 44.57
N LEU A 607 -16.06 8.64 43.95
CA LEU A 607 -14.63 8.80 44.28
C LEU A 607 -14.41 9.30 45.70
N THR A 608 -15.29 10.18 46.19
CA THR A 608 -15.21 10.76 47.54
C THR A 608 -15.52 9.71 48.61
N VAL A 609 -16.57 8.90 48.40
CA VAL A 609 -16.91 7.76 49.29
C VAL A 609 -15.77 6.73 49.31
N GLN A 610 -15.18 6.40 48.17
CA GLN A 610 -14.05 5.48 48.08
C GLN A 610 -12.78 5.99 48.78
N THR A 611 -12.58 7.30 48.89
CA THR A 611 -11.48 7.86 49.69
C THR A 611 -11.74 7.78 51.18
N TYR A 612 -12.96 8.04 51.65
CA TYR A 612 -13.30 7.93 53.07
C TYR A 612 -13.24 6.48 53.58
N GLU A 613 -13.75 5.51 52.80
CA GLU A 613 -13.65 4.08 53.13
C GLU A 613 -12.19 3.63 53.27
N LYS A 614 -11.27 4.27 52.53
CA LYS A 614 -9.85 3.96 52.53
C LYS A 614 -9.10 4.62 53.69
N ASP A 615 -9.52 5.82 54.10
CA ASP A 615 -8.97 6.54 55.25
C ASP A 615 -9.41 5.88 56.59
N GLU A 616 -10.64 5.33 56.67
CA GLU A 616 -11.08 4.52 57.83
C GLU A 616 -10.31 3.19 57.94
N GLU A 617 -10.01 2.53 56.81
CA GLU A 617 -9.18 1.31 56.79
C GLU A 617 -7.73 1.59 57.24
N GLU A 618 -7.15 2.74 56.87
CA GLU A 618 -5.80 3.15 57.29
C GLU A 618 -5.74 3.58 58.78
N GLU A 619 -6.78 4.22 59.33
CA GLU A 619 -6.84 4.54 60.77
C GLU A 619 -7.01 3.29 61.67
N LEU A 620 -7.70 2.26 61.18
CA LEU A 620 -7.84 0.97 61.88
C LEU A 620 -6.53 0.15 61.85
N GLU A 621 -5.76 0.19 60.75
CA GLU A 621 -4.43 -0.44 60.69
C GLU A 621 -3.37 0.29 61.54
N GLY A 622 -3.52 1.61 61.73
CA GLY A 622 -2.63 2.44 62.56
C GLY A 622 -2.73 2.20 64.06
N GLN A 623 -3.85 1.65 64.56
CA GLN A 623 -4.04 1.35 65.99
C GLN A 623 -3.57 -0.05 66.41
N GLU A 624 -3.32 -0.97 65.48
CA GLU A 624 -2.86 -2.34 65.79
C GLU A 624 -1.33 -2.49 65.92
N THR A 625 -0.53 -1.45 65.66
CA THR A 625 0.95 -1.56 65.59
C THR A 625 1.73 -0.99 66.80
N TYR A 626 1.08 -0.69 67.93
CA TYR A 626 1.74 -0.13 69.12
C TYR A 626 1.64 -1.01 70.39
N ILE A 627 1.83 -2.33 70.28
CA ILE A 627 2.10 -3.20 71.45
C ILE A 627 3.11 -4.30 71.07
N HIS A 628 4.16 -4.45 71.90
CA HIS A 628 5.31 -5.40 71.84
C HIS A 628 6.48 -5.01 70.92
N ASP A 629 7.75 -5.09 71.30
CA ASP A 629 8.49 -5.42 72.53
C ASP A 629 9.95 -5.06 72.18
N ASP A 630 10.71 -4.44 73.08
CA ASP A 630 12.18 -4.48 72.98
C ASP A 630 12.78 -4.55 74.40
N GLU A 631 13.03 -5.78 74.84
CA GLU A 631 13.88 -6.12 75.98
C GLU A 631 15.13 -6.89 75.48
N GLN A 632 16.30 -6.37 75.89
CA GLN A 632 17.61 -7.03 76.05
C GLN A 632 18.47 -7.43 74.83
N GLY A 633 19.74 -7.00 74.87
CA GLY A 633 20.85 -7.75 74.28
C GLY A 633 22.07 -6.96 73.82
N ASP A 634 22.85 -6.44 74.77
CA ASP A 634 24.18 -5.83 74.57
C ASP A 634 25.27 -6.89 74.28
N ASN A 635 26.11 -6.69 73.26
CA ASN A 635 27.58 -6.62 73.44
C ASN A 635 28.41 -6.38 72.16
N THR A 636 29.29 -5.37 72.30
CA THR A 636 30.65 -5.21 71.72
C THR A 636 30.83 -4.97 70.22
N VAL A 637 31.34 -3.78 69.85
CA VAL A 637 32.70 -3.58 69.27
C VAL A 637 33.17 -2.13 69.48
N ASN A 638 34.49 -2.05 69.65
CA ASN A 638 35.42 -0.98 69.98
C ASN A 638 35.39 0.34 69.19
N GLN A 639 36.02 1.32 69.84
CA GLN A 639 36.23 2.74 69.56
C GLN A 639 37.07 3.12 68.32
N SER A 640 36.95 4.43 68.01
CA SER A 640 37.89 5.37 67.36
C SER A 640 37.67 5.62 65.86
N THR A 641 36.93 6.66 65.42
CA THR A 641 37.33 8.09 65.22
C THR A 641 38.49 8.27 64.23
N LEU A 642 38.55 9.22 63.27
CA LEU A 642 37.76 10.41 62.91
C LEU A 642 38.49 11.05 61.68
N TRP A 643 37.78 11.92 60.95
CA TRP A 643 38.25 12.99 60.03
C TRP A 643 38.67 12.68 58.57
N ASP A 644 37.94 13.35 57.67
CA ASP A 644 38.31 13.97 56.39
C ASP A 644 38.88 13.13 55.24
N MET A 645 38.03 12.75 54.29
CA MET A 645 37.91 13.39 52.96
C MET A 645 36.71 12.86 52.17
#